data_AF-D4KC59-F1
#
_entry.id   AF-D4KC59-F1
#
_cell.length_a   1.000
_cell.length_b   1.000
_cell.length_c   1.000
_cell.angle_alpha   90.00
_cell.angle_beta   90.00
_cell.angle_gamma   90.00
#
_symmetry.space_group_name_H-M   'P 1'
#
loop_
_entity.id
_entity.type
_entity.pdbx_description
1 polymer ?
#
loop_
_entity_poly.entity_id
_entity_poly.type
_entity_poly.pdbx_seq_one_letter_code
_entity_poly.pdbx_strand_id
1 'polypeptide(L)'
;MAKQQTCQKFVFKIHTKRLVEAKWDLTLPLDEARRNHEIISLADSTVLRWIDELNGVTDAEAKARSIKRRIKMLRNEPSCLENRREIRRLYTELDAVQFKPDYMCLVVDKKNDYRRACSPKGFKINGITYRRLVGTTGGVKNSTIVFVSDRLVDEIRKRIDNGRNKGMEFVPAKLEAYRALACSASIPVTDPDGVLVIDDCYTRFKDHIVVLDDGVSGEPTIVEDKEHDCELCANDGFGLISYDLAQQWSEDLKLPATASGFCVRNAFCKGMLFPFPFREFAKKVAKQNMLKDAWGDYRDINRIQVVLSTSMLKLWDSYHSCEDYLENCRENHYHFSVTKTCELELDEERNLNYQFIQSYQLTNDEIRELVKPTLDEIKGVMGGDWRDALLYLRGSGMRDDPNYINSLENDYIKALMIEPEMINDPYVQNRIRYFIKKRISQAKTGVVKVRGNFQVASGDPYALCQSMFRMEVTGLLKAGEVYSRFWNDRDVKRVACFRAPMSQMANIRCMNLNVSDDCQYWYRYMKSVFITNAWDNMCAALNGEDFDADLTFSTDNRVLIDKWVNEPVVLCVQRKCEKKVPTEKDFIESNISGFGDNIGRTTNRITTMFDVRSKFEQGSKEYDELTYRIICGQLYQQNAIDKIKGVATTDMPQYWYDNKACAVKDDDNPDTIEDKKFWSSICAWRKPYFMSYIYPAQMRDYKQYVAAARKRIKWDGFAGLDEIMQKTVKDDVDEMVIQYYLYRMPVGINSCTMNRLCWTVEDELEDFEEELKIKRKFDYDSLKSGVEYTNSQYYGIRSIFKDYLRFARGNAIHSGNGNNNKETGADRKERIALYQESMFRNLHDKCSNDDVLCDILLDLCKKNASSIAIVWELFHDTLIKRLLERHNGMVHSLVQDENGDIEYDGKRFKDVLVDMNSKEDADDCIE
;
A
#
# COMPACT_ATOMS: atom_id res chain seq x y z
N MET A 1 -7.88 5.33 9.17
CA MET A 1 -8.82 4.74 8.18
C MET A 1 -10.25 4.60 8.74
N ALA A 2 -11.28 5.06 8.01
CA ALA A 2 -12.68 4.82 8.38
C ALA A 2 -12.98 3.30 8.40
N LYS A 3 -13.62 2.80 9.48
CA LYS A 3 -14.05 1.41 9.57
C LYS A 3 -14.93 1.07 8.37
N GLN A 4 -14.79 -0.13 7.82
CA GLN A 4 -15.61 -0.59 6.70
C GLN A 4 -17.09 -0.53 7.10
N GLN A 5 -17.79 0.51 6.65
CA GLN A 5 -19.20 0.75 6.99
C GLN A 5 -20.14 -0.16 6.18
N THR A 6 -19.70 -0.56 4.98
CA THR A 6 -20.50 -1.30 4.00
C THR A 6 -20.13 -2.79 3.93
N CYS A 7 -21.11 -3.63 3.63
CA CYS A 7 -20.85 -5.07 3.45
C CYS A 7 -19.98 -5.31 2.20
N GLN A 8 -19.05 -6.26 2.26
CA GLN A 8 -18.26 -6.67 1.09
C GLN A 8 -19.16 -7.16 -0.04
N LYS A 9 -18.88 -6.70 -1.27
CA LYS A 9 -19.57 -7.12 -2.49
C LYS A 9 -18.70 -8.13 -3.23
N PHE A 10 -19.26 -9.27 -3.63
CA PHE A 10 -18.54 -10.30 -4.38
C PHE A 10 -18.81 -10.17 -5.87
N VAL A 11 -17.75 -10.21 -6.68
CA VAL A 11 -17.83 -10.17 -8.15
C VAL A 11 -16.94 -11.25 -8.76
N PHE A 12 -17.21 -11.61 -10.01
CA PHE A 12 -16.34 -12.54 -10.73
C PHE A 12 -15.00 -11.87 -11.09
N LYS A 13 -13.90 -12.62 -10.96
CA LYS A 13 -12.57 -12.29 -11.54
C LYS A 13 -12.11 -13.46 -12.40
N ILE A 14 -12.25 -13.33 -13.72
CA ILE A 14 -12.08 -14.45 -14.67
C ILE A 14 -10.92 -14.17 -15.61
N HIS A 15 -10.10 -15.17 -15.87
CA HIS A 15 -9.06 -15.12 -16.89
C HIS A 15 -9.63 -15.33 -18.29
N THR A 16 -9.14 -14.58 -19.28
CA THR A 16 -9.52 -14.78 -20.69
C THR A 16 -9.31 -16.22 -21.17
N LYS A 17 -8.26 -16.91 -20.69
CA LYS A 17 -7.99 -18.32 -20.98
C LYS A 17 -9.18 -19.22 -20.61
N ARG A 18 -9.81 -18.97 -19.46
CA ARG A 18 -10.99 -19.71 -18.98
C ARG A 18 -12.18 -19.53 -19.93
N LEU A 19 -12.40 -18.31 -20.41
CA LEU A 19 -13.46 -18.02 -21.38
C LEU A 19 -13.17 -18.70 -22.73
N VAL A 20 -11.92 -18.72 -23.18
CA VAL A 20 -11.53 -19.41 -24.43
C VAL A 20 -11.80 -20.91 -24.33
N GLU A 21 -11.44 -21.55 -23.22
CA GLU A 21 -11.72 -22.97 -22.96
C GLU A 21 -13.23 -23.27 -22.97
N ALA A 22 -14.04 -22.37 -22.42
CA ALA A 22 -15.49 -22.43 -22.44
C ALA A 22 -16.13 -21.93 -23.75
N LYS A 23 -15.34 -21.66 -24.80
CA LYS A 23 -15.82 -21.13 -26.10
C LYS A 23 -16.65 -19.85 -25.97
N TRP A 24 -16.31 -18.99 -25.01
CA TRP A 24 -16.92 -17.70 -24.68
C TRP A 24 -18.34 -17.77 -24.10
N ASP A 25 -18.80 -18.95 -23.68
CA ASP A 25 -20.08 -19.16 -22.98
C ASP A 25 -19.85 -20.07 -21.77
N LEU A 26 -19.65 -19.44 -20.60
CA LEU A 26 -19.23 -20.12 -19.38
C LEU A 26 -20.43 -20.33 -18.45
N THR A 27 -20.68 -21.57 -18.05
CA THR A 27 -21.56 -21.87 -16.90
C THR A 27 -20.68 -22.04 -15.67
N LEU A 28 -20.85 -21.18 -14.68
CA LEU A 28 -20.02 -21.12 -13.47
C LEU A 28 -20.87 -20.82 -12.22
N PRO A 29 -21.33 -21.84 -11.50
CA PRO A 29 -21.99 -21.68 -10.20
C PRO A 29 -21.06 -21.02 -9.16
N LEU A 30 -21.62 -20.27 -8.20
CA LEU A 30 -20.83 -19.56 -7.19
C LEU A 30 -19.92 -20.49 -6.37
N ASP A 31 -20.39 -21.67 -5.98
CA ASP A 31 -19.58 -22.64 -5.23
C ASP A 31 -18.40 -23.19 -6.05
N GLU A 32 -18.57 -23.29 -7.37
CA GLU A 32 -17.45 -23.63 -8.26
C GLU A 32 -16.49 -22.46 -8.37
N ALA A 33 -16.99 -21.24 -8.57
CA ALA A 33 -16.15 -20.05 -8.66
C ALA A 33 -15.33 -19.81 -7.39
N ARG A 34 -15.91 -20.02 -6.19
CA ARG A 34 -15.18 -19.94 -4.91
C ARG A 34 -14.05 -20.97 -4.83
N ARG A 35 -14.30 -22.21 -5.26
CA ARG A 35 -13.30 -23.28 -5.29
C ARG A 35 -12.19 -23.02 -6.32
N ASN A 36 -12.54 -22.40 -7.45
CA ASN A 36 -11.60 -22.06 -8.51
C ASN A 36 -10.88 -20.72 -8.27
N HIS A 37 -11.24 -19.98 -7.23
CA HIS A 37 -10.70 -18.64 -6.93
C HIS A 37 -11.03 -17.60 -8.02
N GLU A 38 -12.23 -17.72 -8.56
CA GLU A 38 -12.78 -16.90 -9.64
C GLU A 38 -13.72 -15.80 -9.10
N ILE A 39 -13.67 -15.53 -7.79
CA ILE A 39 -14.42 -14.47 -7.10
C ILE A 39 -13.46 -13.58 -6.30
N ILE A 40 -13.72 -12.29 -6.32
CA ILE A 40 -13.08 -11.29 -5.45
C ILE A 40 -14.11 -10.48 -4.68
N SER A 41 -13.67 -9.90 -3.57
CA SER A 41 -14.37 -8.92 -2.76
C SER A 41 -14.00 -7.50 -3.21
N LEU A 42 -15.01 -6.66 -3.38
CA LEU A 42 -14.88 -5.23 -3.59
C LEU A 42 -15.54 -4.46 -2.46
N ALA A 43 -14.91 -3.34 -2.07
CA ALA A 43 -15.58 -2.30 -1.31
C ALA A 43 -16.59 -1.57 -2.21
N ASP A 44 -17.54 -0.88 -1.58
CA ASP A 44 -18.59 -0.22 -2.33
C ASP A 44 -18.07 0.98 -3.14
N SER A 45 -18.66 1.23 -4.30
CA SER A 45 -18.28 2.31 -5.24
C SER A 45 -19.51 2.87 -5.92
N THR A 46 -19.41 4.04 -6.55
CA THR A 46 -20.53 4.68 -7.26
C THR A 46 -21.18 3.75 -8.27
N VAL A 47 -20.38 3.04 -9.09
CA VAL A 47 -20.91 2.06 -10.06
C VAL A 47 -21.65 0.91 -9.37
N LEU A 48 -21.13 0.38 -8.26
CA LEU A 48 -21.77 -0.71 -7.54
C LEU A 48 -23.07 -0.28 -6.84
N ARG A 49 -23.19 1.00 -6.45
CA ARG A 49 -24.43 1.59 -5.95
C ARG A 49 -25.47 1.75 -7.06
N TRP A 50 -25.08 2.24 -8.22
CA TRP A 50 -25.99 2.31 -9.38
C TRP A 50 -26.47 0.93 -9.83
N ILE A 51 -25.61 -0.09 -9.79
CA ILE A 51 -26.03 -1.46 -10.12
C ILE A 51 -27.08 -1.96 -9.12
N ASP A 52 -26.94 -1.65 -7.83
CA ASP A 52 -27.94 -2.01 -6.82
C ASP A 52 -29.25 -1.25 -7.05
N GLU A 53 -29.17 0.06 -7.29
CA GLU A 53 -30.31 0.91 -7.63
C GLU A 53 -31.08 0.41 -8.87
N LEU A 54 -30.37 0.16 -9.98
CA LEU A 54 -30.95 -0.31 -11.24
C LEU A 54 -31.54 -1.72 -11.14
N ASN A 55 -31.10 -2.51 -10.16
CA ASN A 55 -31.66 -3.82 -9.85
C ASN A 55 -32.77 -3.76 -8.77
N GLY A 56 -33.10 -2.58 -8.23
CA GLY A 56 -34.13 -2.41 -7.20
C GLY A 56 -33.70 -2.92 -5.80
N VAL A 57 -32.42 -2.89 -5.49
CA VAL A 57 -31.85 -3.39 -4.22
C VAL A 57 -31.63 -2.23 -3.25
N THR A 58 -32.49 -2.10 -2.23
CA THR A 58 -32.47 -0.96 -1.27
C THR A 58 -31.93 -1.30 0.12
N ASP A 59 -31.94 -2.57 0.55
CA ASP A 59 -31.67 -2.98 1.95
C ASP A 59 -30.59 -4.06 2.12
N ALA A 60 -29.70 -4.20 1.13
CA ALA A 60 -28.68 -5.27 1.12
C ALA A 60 -27.84 -5.31 2.41
N GLU A 61 -27.47 -4.15 2.95
CA GLU A 61 -26.58 -4.09 4.12
C GLU A 61 -27.26 -4.48 5.44
N ALA A 62 -28.46 -3.95 5.68
CA ALA A 62 -29.26 -4.31 6.85
C ALA A 62 -29.58 -5.82 6.84
N LYS A 63 -29.95 -6.34 5.67
CA LYS A 63 -30.21 -7.76 5.47
C LYS A 63 -28.96 -8.61 5.72
N ALA A 64 -27.82 -8.25 5.14
CA ALA A 64 -26.57 -8.98 5.36
C ALA A 64 -26.15 -8.99 6.85
N ARG A 65 -26.31 -7.86 7.55
CA ARG A 65 -26.03 -7.77 9.01
C ARG A 65 -26.96 -8.66 9.83
N SER A 66 -28.26 -8.64 9.53
CA SER A 66 -29.25 -9.49 10.20
C SER A 66 -28.95 -10.98 10.02
N ILE A 67 -28.66 -11.40 8.79
CA ILE A 67 -28.30 -12.79 8.46
C ILE A 67 -27.05 -13.23 9.23
N LYS A 68 -25.99 -12.41 9.23
CA LYS A 68 -24.75 -12.70 9.98
C LYS A 68 -25.01 -12.85 11.49
N ARG A 69 -25.84 -11.98 12.08
CA ARG A 69 -26.25 -12.10 13.49
C ARG A 69 -26.99 -13.40 13.78
N ARG A 70 -27.96 -13.78 12.93
CA ARG A 70 -28.72 -15.02 13.09
C ARG A 70 -27.84 -16.26 12.99
N ILE A 71 -26.90 -16.29 12.04
CA ILE A 71 -25.91 -17.36 11.93
C ILE A 71 -25.12 -17.47 13.24
N LYS A 72 -24.62 -16.34 13.78
CA LYS A 72 -23.87 -16.33 15.05
C LYS A 72 -24.68 -16.89 16.22
N MET A 73 -25.97 -16.57 16.32
CA MET A 73 -26.85 -17.12 17.37
C MET A 73 -26.97 -18.64 17.27
N LEU A 74 -27.26 -19.17 16.07
CA LEU A 74 -27.48 -20.60 15.85
C LEU A 74 -26.24 -21.47 16.15
N ARG A 75 -25.04 -20.89 16.04
CA ARG A 75 -23.79 -21.60 16.36
C ARG A 75 -23.55 -21.82 17.85
N ASN A 76 -24.21 -21.04 18.69
CA ASN A 76 -24.14 -21.16 20.15
C ASN A 76 -25.19 -22.14 20.71
N GLU A 77 -26.09 -22.66 19.87
CA GLU A 77 -27.11 -23.64 20.27
C GLU A 77 -26.59 -25.09 20.14
N PRO A 78 -27.26 -26.08 20.77
CA PRO A 78 -26.96 -27.49 20.57
C PRO A 78 -27.04 -27.90 19.09
N SER A 79 -26.14 -28.80 18.67
CA SER A 79 -26.12 -29.22 17.26
C SER A 79 -27.29 -30.12 16.91
N CYS A 80 -28.16 -29.66 16.01
CA CYS A 80 -29.30 -30.43 15.49
C CYS A 80 -29.41 -30.38 13.96
N LEU A 81 -30.31 -31.17 13.36
CA LEU A 81 -30.51 -31.16 11.90
C LEU A 81 -31.14 -29.84 11.42
N GLU A 82 -32.02 -29.24 12.23
CA GLU A 82 -32.71 -27.99 11.94
C GLU A 82 -31.73 -26.82 11.86
N ASN A 83 -30.90 -26.62 12.88
CA ASN A 83 -29.90 -25.55 12.93
C ASN A 83 -28.90 -25.65 11.77
N ARG A 84 -28.46 -26.86 11.40
CA ARG A 84 -27.57 -27.07 10.24
C ARG A 84 -28.23 -26.67 8.91
N ARG A 85 -29.50 -27.03 8.72
CA ARG A 85 -30.27 -26.65 7.52
C ARG A 85 -30.48 -25.15 7.44
N GLU A 86 -30.78 -24.52 8.58
CA GLU A 86 -31.02 -23.09 8.65
C GLU A 86 -29.75 -22.27 8.41
N ILE A 87 -28.62 -22.65 9.01
CA ILE A 87 -27.31 -22.02 8.72
C ILE A 87 -26.98 -22.08 7.23
N ARG A 88 -27.20 -23.23 6.58
CA ARG A 88 -26.98 -23.37 5.13
C ARG A 88 -27.88 -22.43 4.32
N ARG A 89 -29.17 -22.37 4.65
CA ARG A 89 -30.13 -21.46 4.01
C ARG A 89 -29.70 -20.00 4.14
N LEU A 90 -29.29 -19.59 5.34
CA LEU A 90 -28.82 -18.24 5.66
C LEU A 90 -27.55 -17.88 4.87
N TYR A 91 -26.61 -18.80 4.69
CA TYR A 91 -25.44 -18.56 3.85
C TYR A 91 -25.78 -18.37 2.37
N THR A 92 -26.70 -19.17 1.83
CA THR A 92 -27.20 -18.98 0.47
C THR A 92 -27.89 -17.62 0.32
N GLU A 93 -28.67 -17.21 1.32
CA GLU A 93 -29.32 -15.90 1.34
C GLU A 93 -28.31 -14.76 1.42
N LEU A 94 -27.24 -14.94 2.22
CA LEU A 94 -26.15 -13.97 2.32
C LEU A 94 -25.39 -13.83 1.00
N ASP A 95 -25.07 -14.94 0.34
CA ASP A 95 -24.41 -14.94 -0.96
C ASP A 95 -25.25 -14.21 -2.02
N ALA A 96 -26.58 -14.41 -2.03
CA ALA A 96 -27.49 -13.71 -2.95
C ALA A 96 -27.52 -12.19 -2.73
N VAL A 97 -27.28 -11.73 -1.49
CA VAL A 97 -27.23 -10.30 -1.15
C VAL A 97 -25.89 -9.67 -1.54
N GLN A 98 -24.79 -10.38 -1.30
CA GLN A 98 -23.44 -9.88 -1.48
C GLN A 98 -22.93 -10.02 -2.93
N PHE A 99 -23.38 -11.02 -3.67
CA PHE A 99 -22.92 -11.29 -5.02
C PHE A 99 -23.54 -10.34 -6.04
N LYS A 100 -22.71 -9.69 -6.86
CA LYS A 100 -23.12 -8.73 -7.90
C LYS A 100 -22.84 -9.32 -9.29
N PRO A 101 -23.77 -10.08 -9.88
CA PRO A 101 -23.57 -10.71 -11.17
C PRO A 101 -23.43 -9.72 -12.33
N ASP A 102 -23.89 -8.48 -12.19
CA ASP A 102 -23.79 -7.49 -13.28
C ASP A 102 -22.41 -6.81 -13.40
N TYR A 103 -21.47 -7.11 -12.50
CA TYR A 103 -20.14 -6.52 -12.48
C TYR A 103 -19.08 -7.63 -12.44
N MET A 104 -18.07 -7.56 -13.29
CA MET A 104 -16.97 -8.52 -13.26
C MET A 104 -15.63 -7.93 -13.72
N CYS A 105 -14.55 -8.53 -13.25
CA CYS A 105 -13.17 -8.18 -13.59
C CYS A 105 -12.57 -9.24 -14.53
N LEU A 106 -12.22 -8.86 -15.75
CA LEU A 106 -11.59 -9.74 -16.74
C LEU A 106 -10.07 -9.60 -16.68
N VAL A 107 -9.35 -10.67 -16.33
CA VAL A 107 -7.89 -10.74 -16.38
C VAL A 107 -7.44 -11.19 -17.78
N VAL A 108 -6.65 -10.35 -18.44
CA VAL A 108 -6.21 -10.53 -19.82
C VAL A 108 -4.90 -11.33 -19.86
N ASP A 109 -4.98 -12.52 -20.45
CA ASP A 109 -3.83 -13.40 -20.69
C ASP A 109 -3.17 -13.10 -22.04
N LYS A 110 -3.99 -12.82 -23.08
CA LYS A 110 -3.52 -12.46 -24.43
C LYS A 110 -4.27 -11.26 -24.98
N LYS A 111 -3.55 -10.36 -25.66
CA LYS A 111 -4.09 -9.14 -26.28
C LYS A 111 -5.23 -9.43 -27.27
N ASN A 112 -5.13 -10.53 -28.05
CA ASN A 112 -6.17 -10.91 -29.01
C ASN A 112 -7.44 -11.42 -28.34
N ASP A 113 -7.33 -12.11 -27.21
CA ASP A 113 -8.48 -12.58 -26.44
C ASP A 113 -9.24 -11.37 -25.89
N TYR A 114 -8.53 -10.35 -25.40
CA TYR A 114 -9.16 -9.08 -24.98
C TYR A 114 -9.90 -8.39 -26.13
N ARG A 115 -9.30 -8.29 -27.32
CA ARG A 115 -10.00 -7.73 -28.50
C ARG A 115 -11.26 -8.52 -28.86
N ARG A 116 -11.22 -9.86 -28.74
CA ARG A 116 -12.40 -10.72 -28.95
C ARG A 116 -13.48 -10.50 -27.89
N ALA A 117 -13.09 -10.33 -26.62
CA ALA A 117 -13.99 -10.03 -25.51
C ALA A 117 -14.70 -8.67 -25.70
N CYS A 118 -13.98 -7.67 -26.22
CA CYS A 118 -14.52 -6.32 -26.46
C CYS A 118 -15.33 -6.19 -27.76
N SER A 119 -15.31 -7.21 -28.63
CA SER A 119 -16.07 -7.18 -29.88
C SER A 119 -17.58 -7.21 -29.64
N PRO A 120 -18.43 -6.87 -30.63
CA PRO A 120 -19.88 -7.01 -30.54
C PRO A 120 -20.38 -8.43 -30.19
N LYS A 121 -19.54 -9.46 -30.38
CA LYS A 121 -19.86 -10.84 -29.97
C LYS A 121 -19.80 -11.06 -28.45
N GLY A 122 -19.07 -10.24 -27.69
CA GLY A 122 -18.95 -10.33 -26.23
C GLY A 122 -18.58 -11.74 -25.73
N PHE A 123 -19.01 -12.03 -24.50
CA PHE A 123 -18.98 -13.35 -23.88
C PHE A 123 -20.11 -13.48 -22.86
N LYS A 124 -20.40 -14.72 -22.44
CA LYS A 124 -21.45 -15.02 -21.46
C LYS A 124 -20.91 -15.73 -20.23
N ILE A 125 -21.46 -15.39 -19.07
CA ILE A 125 -21.31 -16.15 -17.83
C ILE A 125 -22.70 -16.38 -17.24
N ASN A 126 -23.09 -17.63 -17.01
CA ASN A 126 -24.42 -18.01 -16.50
C ASN A 126 -25.58 -17.38 -17.31
N GLY A 127 -25.43 -17.33 -18.63
CA GLY A 127 -26.41 -16.72 -19.54
C GLY A 127 -26.38 -15.19 -19.60
N ILE A 128 -25.66 -14.49 -18.72
CA ILE A 128 -25.51 -13.03 -18.74
C ILE A 128 -24.43 -12.65 -19.75
N THR A 129 -24.78 -11.78 -20.70
CA THR A 129 -23.82 -11.22 -21.68
C THR A 129 -23.10 -10.03 -21.07
N TYR A 130 -21.78 -9.96 -21.23
CA TYR A 130 -20.95 -8.88 -20.67
C TYR A 130 -20.34 -7.98 -21.74
N ARG A 131 -20.22 -6.70 -21.41
CA ARG A 131 -19.62 -5.63 -22.21
C ARG A 131 -18.57 -4.87 -21.42
N ARG A 132 -17.55 -4.40 -22.14
CA ARG A 132 -16.46 -3.61 -21.56
C ARG A 132 -17.02 -2.31 -20.97
N LEU A 133 -16.72 -2.04 -19.70
CA LEU A 133 -17.07 -0.77 -19.07
C LEU A 133 -15.88 0.19 -19.12
N VAL A 134 -14.87 -0.09 -18.30
CA VAL A 134 -13.69 0.76 -18.15
C VAL A 134 -12.43 -0.02 -17.76
N GLY A 135 -11.26 0.52 -18.10
CA GLY A 135 -9.97 0.08 -17.58
C GLY A 135 -9.52 0.97 -16.42
N THR A 136 -9.64 0.50 -15.18
CA THR A 136 -9.11 1.26 -14.03
C THR A 136 -7.58 1.31 -14.07
N THR A 137 -6.97 2.40 -13.61
CA THR A 137 -5.52 2.61 -13.53
C THR A 137 -4.77 1.41 -12.93
N GLY A 138 -5.21 0.92 -11.77
CA GLY A 138 -4.63 -0.26 -11.13
C GLY A 138 -4.98 -1.58 -11.84
N GLY A 139 -6.17 -1.66 -12.43
CA GLY A 139 -6.58 -2.81 -13.25
C GLY A 139 -5.69 -2.97 -14.48
N VAL A 140 -5.52 -1.90 -15.28
CA VAL A 140 -4.72 -1.90 -16.51
C VAL A 140 -3.27 -2.30 -16.23
N LYS A 141 -2.63 -1.75 -15.19
CA LYS A 141 -1.28 -2.19 -14.75
C LYS A 141 -1.22 -3.70 -14.53
N ASN A 142 -2.26 -4.27 -13.92
CA ASN A 142 -2.41 -5.70 -13.65
C ASN A 142 -3.10 -6.48 -14.78
N SER A 143 -3.24 -5.91 -15.98
CA SER A 143 -3.93 -6.53 -17.12
C SER A 143 -5.38 -6.95 -16.81
N THR A 144 -6.09 -6.21 -15.97
CA THR A 144 -7.46 -6.47 -15.54
C THR A 144 -8.40 -5.34 -15.98
N ILE A 145 -9.54 -5.66 -16.57
CA ILE A 145 -10.52 -4.70 -17.10
C ILE A 145 -11.90 -4.97 -16.51
N VAL A 146 -12.66 -3.90 -16.24
CA VAL A 146 -14.03 -4.00 -15.71
C VAL A 146 -15.02 -4.21 -16.85
N PHE A 147 -15.86 -5.22 -16.71
CA PHE A 147 -17.00 -5.49 -17.58
C PHE A 147 -18.28 -5.44 -16.75
N VAL A 148 -19.37 -5.05 -17.39
CA VAL A 148 -20.72 -5.09 -16.82
C VAL A 148 -21.68 -5.81 -17.73
N SER A 149 -22.84 -6.21 -17.20
CA SER A 149 -23.88 -6.85 -18.00
C SER A 149 -24.39 -5.92 -19.10
N ASP A 150 -24.68 -6.51 -20.26
CA ASP A 150 -25.17 -5.82 -21.46
C ASP A 150 -26.47 -5.04 -21.18
N ARG A 151 -27.31 -5.54 -20.26
CA ARG A 151 -28.57 -4.89 -19.86
C ARG A 151 -28.37 -3.57 -19.10
N LEU A 152 -27.24 -3.36 -18.43
CA LEU A 152 -26.97 -2.15 -17.64
C LEU A 152 -25.91 -1.23 -18.27
N VAL A 153 -25.15 -1.71 -19.27
CA VAL A 153 -23.94 -1.01 -19.74
C VAL A 153 -24.21 0.39 -20.28
N ASP A 154 -25.30 0.60 -21.01
CA ASP A 154 -25.59 1.88 -21.65
C ASP A 154 -25.99 2.95 -20.63
N GLU A 155 -26.83 2.59 -19.66
CA GLU A 155 -27.21 3.51 -18.57
C GLU A 155 -26.00 3.82 -17.68
N ILE A 156 -25.19 2.83 -17.33
CA ILE A 156 -23.96 3.07 -16.54
C ILE A 156 -22.99 3.98 -17.32
N ARG A 157 -22.82 3.78 -18.64
CA ARG A 157 -21.97 4.64 -19.47
C ARG A 157 -22.49 6.08 -19.55
N LYS A 158 -23.82 6.25 -19.70
CA LYS A 158 -24.47 7.57 -19.65
C LYS A 158 -24.14 8.27 -18.33
N ARG A 159 -24.35 7.58 -17.19
CA ARG A 159 -24.05 8.14 -15.88
C ARG A 159 -22.56 8.50 -15.75
N ILE A 160 -21.64 7.60 -16.13
CA ILE A 160 -20.19 7.87 -16.12
C ILE A 160 -19.81 9.10 -16.96
N ASP A 161 -20.45 9.31 -18.11
CA ASP A 161 -20.18 10.48 -18.95
C ASP A 161 -20.70 11.80 -18.34
N ASN A 162 -21.66 11.73 -17.41
CA ASN A 162 -22.18 12.84 -16.59
C ASN A 162 -22.40 14.14 -17.38
N GLY A 163 -23.09 14.07 -18.52
CA GLY A 163 -23.41 15.25 -19.33
C GLY A 163 -22.25 15.96 -20.03
N ARG A 164 -21.00 15.50 -19.91
CA ARG A 164 -19.84 16.18 -20.50
C ARG A 164 -19.99 16.39 -22.00
N ASN A 165 -19.39 17.47 -22.53
CA ASN A 165 -19.24 17.64 -23.97
C ASN A 165 -18.38 16.53 -24.61
N LYS A 166 -19.02 15.65 -25.40
CA LYS A 166 -18.34 14.52 -26.08
C LYS A 166 -17.50 14.92 -27.29
N GLY A 167 -17.60 16.16 -27.77
CA GLY A 167 -16.80 16.69 -28.87
C GLY A 167 -15.40 17.17 -28.48
N MET A 168 -15.09 17.20 -27.17
CA MET A 168 -13.79 17.64 -26.64
C MET A 168 -12.67 16.61 -26.92
N GLU A 169 -11.48 17.10 -27.24
CA GLU A 169 -10.31 16.27 -27.50
C GLU A 169 -9.55 15.94 -26.21
N PHE A 170 -9.31 14.64 -25.99
CA PHE A 170 -8.55 14.14 -24.87
C PHE A 170 -7.51 13.11 -25.30
N VAL A 171 -6.49 12.93 -24.46
CA VAL A 171 -5.68 11.71 -24.54
C VAL A 171 -6.55 10.53 -24.09
N PRO A 172 -6.78 9.49 -24.90
CA PRO A 172 -7.74 8.42 -24.57
C PRO A 172 -7.46 7.76 -23.22
N ALA A 173 -6.19 7.49 -22.91
CA ALA A 173 -5.78 6.90 -21.62
C ALA A 173 -6.15 7.80 -20.42
N LYS A 174 -6.03 9.12 -20.59
CA LYS A 174 -6.32 10.11 -19.54
C LYS A 174 -7.83 10.22 -19.29
N LEU A 175 -8.65 10.30 -20.34
CA LEU A 175 -10.10 10.29 -20.21
C LEU A 175 -10.60 8.97 -19.61
N GLU A 176 -10.02 7.84 -20.01
CA GLU A 176 -10.37 6.53 -19.45
C GLU A 176 -10.09 6.45 -17.94
N ALA A 177 -8.95 7.00 -17.49
CA ALA A 177 -8.63 7.10 -16.07
C ALA A 177 -9.65 7.98 -15.30
N TYR A 178 -10.15 9.04 -15.92
CA TYR A 178 -11.18 9.91 -15.33
C TYR A 178 -12.55 9.22 -15.26
N ARG A 179 -12.96 8.47 -16.30
CA ARG A 179 -14.17 7.64 -16.28
C ARG A 179 -14.11 6.57 -15.20
N ALA A 180 -12.94 5.98 -15.00
CA ALA A 180 -12.71 4.94 -13.99
C ALA A 180 -12.83 5.44 -12.54
N LEU A 181 -12.88 6.75 -12.28
CA LEU A 181 -13.07 7.29 -10.93
C LEU A 181 -14.36 6.79 -10.27
N ALA A 182 -15.41 6.54 -11.06
CA ALA A 182 -16.69 6.00 -10.57
C ALA A 182 -16.59 4.57 -10.00
N CYS A 183 -15.51 3.83 -10.31
CA CYS A 183 -15.21 2.51 -9.74
C CYS A 183 -14.37 2.60 -8.46
N SER A 184 -14.02 3.80 -7.97
CA SER A 184 -13.22 3.95 -6.74
C SER A 184 -14.05 3.57 -5.52
N ALA A 185 -13.44 2.76 -4.65
CA ALA A 185 -14.01 2.46 -3.34
C ALA A 185 -14.22 3.76 -2.54
N SER A 186 -15.46 4.08 -2.19
CA SER A 186 -15.81 5.37 -1.61
C SER A 186 -17.14 5.33 -0.85
N ILE A 187 -17.24 6.17 0.18
CA ILE A 187 -18.43 6.33 1.01
C ILE A 187 -19.09 7.68 0.65
N PRO A 188 -20.36 7.72 0.22
CA PRO A 188 -21.10 8.97 0.04
C PRO A 188 -21.18 9.76 1.34
N VAL A 189 -21.08 11.06 1.25
CA VAL A 189 -21.23 12.02 2.36
C VAL A 189 -22.29 13.05 1.99
N THR A 190 -22.69 13.86 2.96
CA THR A 190 -23.64 14.96 2.76
C THR A 190 -23.17 15.87 1.62
N ASP A 191 -24.02 16.09 0.62
CA ASP A 191 -23.70 16.99 -0.49
C ASP A 191 -23.61 18.44 0.00
N PRO A 192 -22.62 19.22 -0.46
CA PRO A 192 -22.43 20.61 -0.04
C PRO A 192 -23.52 21.53 -0.60
N ASP A 193 -23.98 22.49 0.20
CA ASP A 193 -24.95 23.52 -0.19
C ASP A 193 -24.37 24.54 -1.18
N GLY A 194 -23.04 24.68 -1.20
CA GLY A 194 -22.35 25.62 -2.08
C GLY A 194 -20.97 25.13 -2.49
N VAL A 195 -20.77 25.01 -3.80
CA VAL A 195 -19.50 24.64 -4.42
C VAL A 195 -19.00 25.81 -5.26
N LEU A 196 -17.72 26.11 -5.11
CA LEU A 196 -17.01 27.08 -5.92
C LEU A 196 -15.88 26.35 -6.66
N VAL A 197 -15.75 26.56 -7.97
CA VAL A 197 -14.59 26.10 -8.73
C VAL A 197 -13.75 27.31 -9.11
N ILE A 198 -12.47 27.30 -8.80
CA ILE A 198 -11.52 28.39 -9.08
C ILE A 198 -10.38 27.91 -9.99
N ASP A 199 -9.70 28.86 -10.61
CA ASP A 199 -8.44 28.61 -11.31
C ASP A 199 -7.37 28.12 -10.32
N ASP A 200 -6.44 27.31 -10.82
CA ASP A 200 -5.25 26.91 -10.07
C ASP A 200 -4.33 28.11 -9.76
N CYS A 201 -3.67 28.06 -8.60
CA CYS A 201 -2.72 29.04 -8.13
C CYS A 201 -1.32 28.72 -8.66
N TYR A 202 -0.81 29.56 -9.57
CA TYR A 202 0.54 29.43 -10.11
C TYR A 202 1.49 30.46 -9.50
N THR A 203 2.64 29.99 -9.03
CA THR A 203 3.77 30.84 -8.61
C THR A 203 4.95 30.64 -9.55
N ARG A 204 5.81 31.67 -9.63
CA ARG A 204 7.00 31.66 -10.48
C ARG A 204 8.22 32.11 -9.70
N PHE A 205 9.31 31.38 -9.81
CA PHE A 205 10.56 31.64 -9.11
C PHE A 205 11.74 31.09 -9.91
N LYS A 206 12.95 31.53 -9.55
CA LYS A 206 14.18 30.99 -10.12
C LYS A 206 14.77 29.93 -9.21
N ASP A 207 15.30 28.85 -9.79
CA ASP A 207 15.97 27.80 -9.05
C ASP A 207 17.11 27.16 -9.87
N HIS A 208 18.02 26.48 -9.16
CA HIS A 208 19.07 25.68 -9.77
C HIS A 208 18.58 24.25 -9.98
N ILE A 209 18.41 23.87 -11.25
CA ILE A 209 17.90 22.56 -11.64
C ILE A 209 18.82 21.81 -12.60
N VAL A 210 18.46 20.55 -12.81
CA VAL A 210 18.96 19.69 -13.86
C VAL A 210 17.77 19.20 -14.68
N VAL A 211 17.78 19.45 -15.99
CA VAL A 211 16.74 18.99 -16.93
C VAL A 211 17.18 17.69 -17.59
N LEU A 212 16.29 16.69 -17.57
CA LEU A 212 16.44 15.41 -18.27
C LEU A 212 15.47 15.30 -19.44
N ASP A 213 15.99 14.99 -20.63
CA ASP A 213 15.18 14.83 -21.85
C ASP A 213 15.55 13.55 -22.63
N ASP A 214 14.53 12.74 -22.97
CA ASP A 214 14.62 11.55 -23.84
C ASP A 214 14.07 11.78 -25.26
N GLY A 215 13.93 13.04 -25.68
CA GLY A 215 13.45 13.45 -26.99
C GLY A 215 14.42 13.17 -28.13
N VAL A 216 15.72 13.06 -27.84
CA VAL A 216 16.77 12.73 -28.82
C VAL A 216 16.94 11.22 -28.98
N SER A 217 17.52 10.79 -30.11
CA SER A 217 17.85 9.39 -30.32
C SER A 217 19.00 8.96 -29.39
N GLY A 218 18.82 7.89 -28.61
CA GLY A 218 19.85 7.33 -27.74
C GLY A 218 19.50 7.40 -26.25
N GLU A 219 20.51 7.64 -25.42
CA GLU A 219 20.36 7.84 -23.98
C GLU A 219 19.83 9.26 -23.66
N PRO A 220 19.22 9.50 -22.48
CA PRO A 220 18.70 10.80 -22.11
C PRO A 220 19.80 11.87 -22.00
N THR A 221 19.48 13.11 -22.31
CA THR A 221 20.42 14.24 -22.13
C THR A 221 20.22 14.89 -20.77
N ILE A 222 21.32 15.38 -20.18
CA ILE A 222 21.32 16.15 -18.91
C ILE A 222 21.78 17.57 -19.22
N VAL A 223 20.98 18.56 -18.85
CA VAL A 223 21.34 19.98 -18.95
C VAL A 223 21.18 20.62 -17.58
N GLU A 224 22.26 21.17 -17.04
CA GLU A 224 22.24 21.94 -15.80
C GLU A 224 21.87 23.41 -16.10
N ASP A 225 20.90 23.94 -15.38
CA ASP A 225 20.45 25.34 -15.47
C ASP A 225 20.41 25.97 -14.08
N LYS A 226 21.28 26.96 -13.86
CA LYS A 226 21.50 27.57 -12.54
C LYS A 226 20.46 28.63 -12.19
N GLU A 227 19.71 29.14 -13.16
CA GLU A 227 18.72 30.20 -12.97
C GLU A 227 17.43 29.92 -13.75
N HIS A 228 16.94 28.68 -13.67
CA HIS A 228 15.79 28.24 -14.43
C HIS A 228 14.51 28.92 -13.93
N ASP A 229 13.72 29.46 -14.86
CA ASP A 229 12.39 30.00 -14.56
C ASP A 229 11.41 28.84 -14.30
N CYS A 230 11.15 28.57 -13.03
CA CYS A 230 10.26 27.51 -12.58
C CYS A 230 8.83 28.04 -12.41
N GLU A 231 7.84 27.22 -12.78
CA GLU A 231 6.43 27.48 -12.53
C GLU A 231 5.84 26.33 -11.71
N LEU A 232 5.22 26.65 -10.58
CA LEU A 232 4.61 25.69 -9.67
C LEU A 232 3.10 25.91 -9.60
N CYS A 233 2.33 24.85 -9.79
CA CYS A 233 0.93 24.82 -9.40
C CYS A 233 0.84 24.55 -7.89
N ALA A 234 0.68 25.61 -7.10
CA ALA A 234 0.74 25.57 -5.64
C ALA A 234 -0.41 24.75 -5.01
N ASN A 235 -1.44 24.39 -5.78
CA ASN A 235 -2.57 23.60 -5.30
C ASN A 235 -2.99 22.43 -6.20
N ASP A 236 -2.06 21.87 -7.00
CA ASP A 236 -2.39 20.73 -7.88
C ASP A 236 -3.02 19.58 -7.09
N GLY A 237 -4.32 19.37 -7.29
CA GLY A 237 -5.06 18.29 -6.63
C GLY A 237 -5.60 18.58 -5.23
N PHE A 238 -5.52 19.81 -4.71
CA PHE A 238 -6.24 20.18 -3.47
C PHE A 238 -7.14 21.42 -3.59
N GLY A 239 -8.12 21.44 -2.70
CA GLY A 239 -9.07 22.54 -2.48
C GLY A 239 -9.44 22.67 -1.00
N LEU A 240 -10.44 23.49 -0.69
CA LEU A 240 -10.78 23.86 0.68
C LEU A 240 -12.19 23.42 1.05
N ILE A 241 -12.39 23.05 2.31
CA ILE A 241 -13.71 22.75 2.88
C ILE A 241 -13.94 23.64 4.11
N SER A 242 -15.16 24.10 4.27
CA SER A 242 -15.59 24.84 5.47
C SER A 242 -15.52 23.93 6.69
N TYR A 243 -15.21 24.49 7.87
CA TYR A 243 -15.05 23.68 9.07
C TYR A 243 -16.36 23.00 9.48
N ASP A 244 -17.50 23.68 9.31
CA ASP A 244 -18.84 23.13 9.55
C ASP A 244 -19.13 21.88 8.70
N LEU A 245 -18.87 21.94 7.38
CA LEU A 245 -19.06 20.76 6.53
C LEU A 245 -18.03 19.65 6.83
N ALA A 246 -16.80 20.01 7.21
CA ALA A 246 -15.80 19.01 7.62
C ALA A 246 -16.22 18.24 8.89
N GLN A 247 -16.91 18.90 9.83
CA GLN A 247 -17.52 18.25 10.99
C GLN A 247 -18.62 17.28 10.54
N GLN A 248 -19.56 17.76 9.73
CA GLN A 248 -20.64 16.93 9.18
C GLN A 248 -20.12 15.68 8.45
N TRP A 249 -19.14 15.84 7.56
CA TRP A 249 -18.55 14.70 6.84
C TRP A 249 -17.82 13.73 7.78
N SER A 250 -17.24 14.23 8.87
CA SER A 250 -16.62 13.35 9.88
C SER A 250 -17.67 12.52 10.61
N GLU A 251 -18.85 13.08 10.86
CA GLU A 251 -20.01 12.39 11.44
C GLU A 251 -20.61 11.37 10.47
N ASP A 252 -20.80 11.73 9.19
CA ASP A 252 -21.23 10.81 8.13
C ASP A 252 -20.31 9.59 8.05
N LEU A 253 -19.00 9.82 8.19
CA LEU A 253 -17.96 8.80 8.19
C LEU A 253 -17.77 8.10 9.55
N LYS A 254 -18.54 8.49 10.58
CA LYS A 254 -18.50 7.94 11.95
C LYS A 254 -17.11 8.01 12.57
N LEU A 255 -16.42 9.12 12.37
CA LEU A 255 -15.12 9.41 12.96
C LEU A 255 -15.31 9.99 14.37
N PRO A 256 -14.42 9.67 15.32
CA PRO A 256 -14.50 10.19 16.69
C PRO A 256 -14.14 11.68 16.82
N ALA A 257 -13.57 12.27 15.77
CA ALA A 257 -13.20 13.68 15.72
C ALA A 257 -13.18 14.18 14.26
N THR A 258 -13.19 15.50 14.09
CA THR A 258 -13.07 16.14 12.78
C THR A 258 -11.74 15.80 12.12
N ALA A 259 -11.78 15.25 10.90
CA ALA A 259 -10.58 14.94 10.15
C ALA A 259 -9.88 16.20 9.61
N SER A 260 -8.55 16.14 9.50
CA SER A 260 -7.74 17.22 8.94
C SER A 260 -7.83 17.34 7.41
N GLY A 261 -8.56 16.46 6.73
CA GLY A 261 -8.72 16.49 5.28
C GLY A 261 -9.39 15.24 4.71
N PHE A 262 -9.98 15.39 3.53
CA PHE A 262 -10.81 14.37 2.86
C PHE A 262 -10.38 14.20 1.41
N CYS A 263 -10.00 12.99 1.01
CA CYS A 263 -9.79 12.64 -0.38
C CYS A 263 -11.14 12.39 -1.04
N VAL A 264 -11.55 13.30 -1.91
CA VAL A 264 -12.90 13.35 -2.47
C VAL A 264 -13.00 12.74 -3.86
N ARG A 265 -14.18 12.20 -4.16
CA ARG A 265 -14.61 11.78 -5.49
C ARG A 265 -16.00 12.36 -5.77
N ASN A 266 -16.16 12.82 -7.00
CA ASN A 266 -17.43 13.06 -7.66
C ASN A 266 -17.22 12.81 -9.17
N ALA A 267 -18.21 13.04 -10.04
CA ALA A 267 -18.03 12.91 -11.49
C ALA A 267 -16.84 13.76 -11.94
N PHE A 268 -15.79 13.12 -12.46
CA PHE A 268 -14.55 13.77 -12.90
C PHE A 268 -13.81 14.63 -11.86
N CYS A 269 -14.24 14.61 -10.59
CA CYS A 269 -13.62 15.34 -9.49
C CYS A 269 -12.74 14.39 -8.67
N LYS A 270 -11.47 14.75 -8.49
CA LYS A 270 -10.50 14.04 -7.66
C LYS A 270 -9.56 15.03 -6.98
N GLY A 271 -9.37 14.88 -5.67
CA GLY A 271 -8.33 15.60 -4.94
C GLY A 271 -8.50 15.52 -3.42
N MET A 272 -7.74 16.31 -2.69
CA MET A 272 -7.92 16.54 -1.25
C MET A 272 -8.73 17.82 -0.99
N LEU A 273 -9.61 17.77 0.00
CA LEU A 273 -10.19 18.97 0.60
C LEU A 273 -9.65 19.14 2.02
N PHE A 274 -9.12 20.33 2.32
CA PHE A 274 -8.58 20.66 3.63
C PHE A 274 -9.45 21.69 4.35
N PRO A 275 -9.76 21.50 5.66
CA PRO A 275 -10.53 22.45 6.43
C PRO A 275 -9.73 23.74 6.61
N PHE A 276 -10.23 24.84 6.04
CA PHE A 276 -9.57 26.15 6.10
C PHE A 276 -10.60 27.26 6.30
N PRO A 277 -10.34 28.28 7.15
CA PRO A 277 -11.28 29.35 7.45
C PRO A 277 -11.33 30.41 6.33
N PHE A 278 -11.62 30.01 5.09
CA PHE A 278 -11.60 30.93 3.93
C PHE A 278 -12.66 32.06 4.01
N ARG A 279 -13.81 31.83 4.69
CA ARG A 279 -14.79 32.90 4.98
C ARG A 279 -14.22 33.95 5.93
N GLU A 280 -13.37 33.52 6.86
CA GLU A 280 -12.67 34.41 7.78
C GLU A 280 -11.56 35.19 7.06
N PHE A 281 -10.82 34.52 6.18
CA PHE A 281 -9.84 35.15 5.30
C PHE A 281 -10.49 36.26 4.45
N ALA A 282 -11.66 35.97 3.85
CA ALA A 282 -12.44 36.92 3.08
C ALA A 282 -12.74 38.21 3.87
N LYS A 283 -13.10 38.06 5.16
CA LYS A 283 -13.44 39.18 6.05
C LYS A 283 -12.22 39.94 6.56
N LYS A 284 -11.19 39.24 7.05
CA LYS A 284 -10.06 39.84 7.77
C LYS A 284 -8.93 40.29 6.83
N VAL A 285 -8.66 39.53 5.78
CA VAL A 285 -7.51 39.71 4.89
C VAL A 285 -7.96 40.37 3.59
N ALA A 286 -8.81 39.70 2.81
CA ALA A 286 -9.22 40.19 1.50
C ALA A 286 -10.19 41.39 1.57
N LYS A 287 -10.97 41.50 2.66
CA LYS A 287 -12.04 42.49 2.84
C LYS A 287 -13.05 42.50 1.67
N GLN A 288 -13.33 41.32 1.12
CA GLN A 288 -14.17 41.11 -0.06
C GLN A 288 -14.90 39.77 0.03
N ASN A 289 -16.19 39.76 -0.32
CA ASN A 289 -17.04 38.55 -0.26
C ASN A 289 -17.36 37.97 -1.63
N MET A 290 -17.33 38.78 -2.69
CA MET A 290 -17.66 38.36 -4.04
C MET A 290 -16.38 38.00 -4.80
N LEU A 291 -16.32 36.84 -5.42
CA LEU A 291 -15.19 36.43 -6.27
C LEU A 291 -15.68 35.71 -7.52
N LYS A 292 -14.84 35.60 -8.54
CA LYS A 292 -15.19 34.93 -9.80
C LYS A 292 -14.84 33.45 -9.74
N ASP A 293 -15.76 32.59 -10.17
CA ASP A 293 -15.47 31.18 -10.44
C ASP A 293 -14.69 31.00 -11.76
N ALA A 294 -14.33 29.76 -12.07
CA ALA A 294 -13.58 29.37 -13.29
C ALA A 294 -14.34 29.66 -14.61
N TRP A 295 -15.66 29.83 -14.55
CA TRP A 295 -16.49 30.22 -15.71
C TRP A 295 -16.67 31.75 -15.81
N GLY A 296 -16.24 32.49 -14.78
CA GLY A 296 -16.27 33.95 -14.73
C GLY A 296 -17.45 34.54 -13.96
N ASP A 297 -18.30 33.71 -13.38
CA ASP A 297 -19.49 34.13 -12.63
C ASP A 297 -19.14 34.56 -11.20
N TYR A 298 -19.83 35.59 -10.70
CA TYR A 298 -19.60 36.10 -9.35
C TYR A 298 -20.32 35.26 -8.28
N ARG A 299 -19.56 34.80 -7.29
CA ARG A 299 -20.03 33.97 -6.17
C ARG A 299 -19.76 34.67 -4.83
N ASP A 300 -20.72 34.59 -3.91
CA ASP A 300 -20.56 35.04 -2.52
C ASP A 300 -19.93 33.93 -1.68
N ILE A 301 -18.69 34.14 -1.22
CA ILE A 301 -17.91 33.17 -0.43
C ILE A 301 -18.61 32.74 0.86
N ASN A 302 -19.53 33.55 1.39
CA ASN A 302 -20.28 33.19 2.60
C ASN A 302 -21.29 32.04 2.37
N ARG A 303 -21.68 31.81 1.11
CA ARG A 303 -22.56 30.70 0.70
C ARG A 303 -21.81 29.45 0.28
N ILE A 304 -20.48 29.50 0.23
CA ILE A 304 -19.64 28.40 -0.24
C ILE A 304 -19.20 27.55 0.94
N GLN A 305 -19.33 26.23 0.81
CA GLN A 305 -18.80 25.24 1.76
C GLN A 305 -17.61 24.48 1.20
N VAL A 306 -17.51 24.31 -0.12
CA VAL A 306 -16.40 23.63 -0.81
C VAL A 306 -15.81 24.52 -1.89
N VAL A 307 -14.49 24.65 -1.90
CA VAL A 307 -13.70 25.27 -2.97
C VAL A 307 -12.91 24.17 -3.67
N LEU A 308 -13.20 23.95 -4.95
CA LEU A 308 -12.45 23.08 -5.86
C LEU A 308 -11.59 23.92 -6.79
N SER A 309 -10.52 23.34 -7.33
CA SER A 309 -9.75 23.95 -8.40
C SER A 309 -10.00 23.28 -9.75
N THR A 310 -9.58 23.93 -10.84
CA THR A 310 -9.58 23.37 -12.19
C THR A 310 -8.73 22.10 -12.31
N SER A 311 -7.67 21.96 -11.51
CA SER A 311 -6.90 20.71 -11.43
C SER A 311 -7.66 19.61 -10.71
N MET A 312 -8.61 19.88 -9.81
CA MET A 312 -9.43 18.85 -9.17
C MET A 312 -10.59 18.37 -10.04
N LEU A 313 -11.33 19.30 -10.67
CA LEU A 313 -12.42 19.00 -11.59
C LEU A 313 -11.87 18.82 -13.00
N LYS A 314 -11.42 17.60 -13.31
CA LYS A 314 -10.57 17.27 -14.47
C LYS A 314 -11.19 17.61 -15.84
N LEU A 315 -12.51 17.75 -15.91
CA LEU A 315 -13.29 18.07 -17.11
C LEU A 315 -14.16 19.32 -16.89
N TRP A 316 -13.73 20.28 -16.07
CA TRP A 316 -14.52 21.48 -15.77
C TRP A 316 -14.93 22.25 -17.05
N ASP A 317 -14.03 22.29 -18.04
CA ASP A 317 -14.21 22.92 -19.34
C ASP A 317 -15.18 22.19 -20.28
N SER A 318 -15.71 21.05 -19.85
CA SER A 318 -16.74 20.28 -20.58
C SER A 318 -18.17 20.68 -20.20
N TYR A 319 -18.34 21.65 -19.29
CA TYR A 319 -19.60 22.13 -18.73
C TYR A 319 -19.78 23.63 -18.94
N HIS A 320 -21.03 24.10 -18.95
CA HIS A 320 -21.34 25.52 -19.17
C HIS A 320 -21.17 26.40 -17.94
N SER A 321 -21.40 25.84 -16.74
CA SER A 321 -21.22 26.51 -15.45
C SER A 321 -21.06 25.47 -14.33
N CYS A 322 -20.80 25.94 -13.10
CA CYS A 322 -20.79 25.07 -11.92
C CYS A 322 -22.16 24.40 -11.70
N GLU A 323 -23.25 25.15 -11.87
CA GLU A 323 -24.62 24.64 -11.74
C GLU A 323 -24.93 23.55 -12.76
N ASP A 324 -24.53 23.74 -14.02
CA ASP A 324 -24.69 22.72 -15.07
C ASP A 324 -23.97 21.41 -14.68
N TYR A 325 -22.74 21.49 -14.17
CA TYR A 325 -22.02 20.33 -13.66
C TYR A 325 -22.76 19.63 -12.50
N LEU A 326 -23.20 20.38 -11.49
CA LEU A 326 -23.87 19.83 -10.32
C LEU A 326 -25.25 19.24 -10.65
N GLU A 327 -25.99 19.86 -11.57
CA GLU A 327 -27.27 19.36 -12.03
C GLU A 327 -27.10 18.03 -12.79
N ASN A 328 -26.09 17.93 -13.67
CA ASN A 328 -25.75 16.67 -14.31
C ASN A 328 -25.37 15.58 -13.30
N CYS A 329 -24.60 15.93 -12.26
CA CYS A 329 -24.29 15.01 -11.17
C CYS A 329 -25.57 14.51 -10.49
N ARG A 330 -26.49 15.42 -10.16
CA ARG A 330 -27.78 15.10 -9.52
C ARG A 330 -28.63 14.18 -10.40
N GLU A 331 -28.78 14.50 -11.69
CA GLU A 331 -29.54 13.71 -12.65
C GLU A 331 -28.97 12.30 -12.87
N ASN A 332 -27.65 12.15 -12.77
CA ASN A 332 -26.96 10.86 -12.92
C ASN A 332 -26.66 10.18 -11.57
N HIS A 333 -27.24 10.67 -10.48
CA HIS A 333 -27.14 10.10 -9.13
C HIS A 333 -25.70 9.97 -8.64
N TYR A 334 -24.90 11.00 -8.89
CA TYR A 334 -23.64 11.21 -8.20
C TYR A 334 -23.86 11.91 -6.86
N HIS A 335 -23.00 11.57 -5.91
CA HIS A 335 -22.87 12.25 -4.63
C HIS A 335 -21.39 12.53 -4.37
N PHE A 336 -21.08 13.59 -3.62
CA PHE A 336 -19.76 13.72 -3.03
C PHE A 336 -19.47 12.48 -2.18
N SER A 337 -18.31 11.88 -2.42
CA SER A 337 -17.90 10.65 -1.74
C SER A 337 -16.46 10.76 -1.28
N VAL A 338 -16.15 10.20 -0.13
CA VAL A 338 -14.80 10.19 0.44
C VAL A 338 -14.17 8.82 0.26
N THR A 339 -12.95 8.79 -0.30
CA THR A 339 -12.17 7.55 -0.46
C THR A 339 -11.21 7.30 0.69
N LYS A 340 -10.70 8.39 1.30
CA LYS A 340 -9.72 8.36 2.39
C LYS A 340 -9.81 9.66 3.18
N THR A 341 -9.54 9.63 4.47
CA THR A 341 -9.34 10.82 5.31
C THR A 341 -7.88 10.90 5.74
N CYS A 342 -7.41 12.09 6.12
CA CYS A 342 -6.20 12.22 6.93
C CYS A 342 -6.38 11.41 8.22
N GLU A 343 -5.30 10.80 8.72
CA GLU A 343 -5.35 10.12 10.02
C GLU A 343 -5.60 11.16 11.12
N LEU A 344 -6.35 10.78 12.15
CA LEU A 344 -6.68 11.68 13.26
C LEU A 344 -5.48 11.89 14.17
N GLU A 345 -4.69 10.83 14.34
CA GLU A 345 -3.45 10.80 15.10
C GLU A 345 -2.34 10.23 14.20
N LEU A 346 -1.16 10.85 14.26
CA LEU A 346 0.01 10.43 13.50
C LEU A 346 0.90 9.52 14.35
N ASP A 347 1.60 8.60 13.70
CA ASP A 347 2.57 7.77 14.39
C ASP A 347 3.74 8.61 14.90
N GLU A 348 4.30 8.24 16.06
CA GLU A 348 5.58 8.80 16.52
C GLU A 348 6.74 8.27 15.70
N GLU A 349 6.66 7.01 15.31
CA GLU A 349 7.74 6.29 14.67
C GLU A 349 7.25 5.44 13.51
N ARG A 350 8.09 5.34 12.50
CA ARG A 350 7.84 4.56 11.29
C ARG A 350 9.13 3.97 10.78
N ASN A 351 8.98 2.98 9.91
CA ASN A 351 10.11 2.36 9.25
C ASN A 351 10.47 3.10 7.96
N LEU A 352 11.76 3.28 7.74
CA LEU A 352 12.36 3.62 6.47
C LEU A 352 12.15 2.49 5.44
N ASN A 353 12.54 2.78 4.21
CA ASN A 353 12.68 1.84 3.10
C ASN A 353 14.11 1.98 2.53
N TYR A 354 14.67 0.94 1.91
CA TYR A 354 16.01 1.01 1.30
C TYR A 354 16.18 2.19 0.34
N GLN A 355 15.11 2.58 -0.38
CA GLN A 355 15.15 3.72 -1.30
C GLN A 355 15.45 5.05 -0.57
N PHE A 356 15.07 5.17 0.70
CA PHE A 356 15.34 6.35 1.52
C PHE A 356 16.77 6.37 2.09
N ILE A 357 17.51 5.27 1.98
CA ILE A 357 18.85 5.11 2.58
C ILE A 357 19.94 4.98 1.50
N GLN A 358 19.64 4.31 0.39
CA GLN A 358 20.64 3.86 -0.59
C GLN A 358 21.48 4.97 -1.23
N SER A 359 20.94 6.19 -1.33
CA SER A 359 21.63 7.34 -1.92
C SER A 359 22.60 8.02 -0.96
N TYR A 360 22.50 7.75 0.35
CA TYR A 360 23.42 8.28 1.35
C TYR A 360 24.78 7.59 1.30
N GLN A 361 25.83 8.37 1.56
CA GLN A 361 27.18 7.89 1.83
C GLN A 361 27.41 7.79 3.34
N LEU A 362 26.81 6.78 3.98
CA LEU A 362 26.94 6.56 5.43
C LEU A 362 28.23 5.80 5.78
N THR A 363 28.85 6.12 6.90
CA THR A 363 29.91 5.30 7.51
C THR A 363 29.32 4.09 8.23
N ASN A 364 30.15 3.12 8.62
CA ASN A 364 29.66 1.95 9.37
C ASN A 364 29.11 2.33 10.75
N ASP A 365 29.68 3.35 11.41
CA ASP A 365 29.20 3.81 12.72
C ASP A 365 27.84 4.53 12.60
N GLU A 366 27.66 5.32 11.55
CA GLU A 366 26.36 5.94 11.23
C GLU A 366 25.31 4.90 10.85
N ILE A 367 25.69 3.84 10.13
CA ILE A 367 24.80 2.70 9.86
C ILE A 367 24.40 2.04 11.18
N ARG A 368 25.34 1.78 12.09
CA ARG A 368 25.05 1.21 13.42
C ARG A 368 24.11 2.10 14.22
N GLU A 369 24.35 3.40 14.27
CA GLU A 369 23.46 4.38 14.92
C GLU A 369 22.05 4.32 14.33
N LEU A 370 21.94 4.29 12.99
CA LEU A 370 20.65 4.26 12.30
C LEU A 370 19.88 2.96 12.58
N VAL A 371 20.53 1.80 12.59
CA VAL A 371 19.84 0.50 12.80
C VAL A 371 19.58 0.17 14.27
N LYS A 372 20.30 0.81 15.19
CA LYS A 372 20.27 0.50 16.63
C LYS A 372 18.86 0.39 17.21
N PRO A 373 17.93 1.35 17.00
CA PRO A 373 16.57 1.23 17.56
C PRO A 373 15.83 -0.03 17.09
N THR A 374 16.07 -0.46 15.85
CA THR A 374 15.48 -1.69 15.30
C THR A 374 16.12 -2.94 15.89
N LEU A 375 17.43 -2.92 16.10
CA LEU A 375 18.15 -4.04 16.71
C LEU A 375 17.75 -4.22 18.18
N ASP A 376 17.63 -3.14 18.94
CA ASP A 376 17.20 -3.18 20.33
C ASP A 376 15.77 -3.72 20.46
N GLU A 377 14.85 -3.27 19.61
CA GLU A 377 13.48 -3.82 19.51
C GLU A 377 13.49 -5.33 19.26
N ILE A 378 14.29 -5.80 18.30
CA ILE A 378 14.38 -7.24 17.97
C ILE A 378 14.95 -8.02 19.16
N LYS A 379 16.04 -7.55 19.77
CA LYS A 379 16.74 -8.22 20.87
C LYS A 379 15.82 -8.32 22.11
N GLY A 380 15.04 -7.29 22.42
CA GLY A 380 14.09 -7.30 23.54
C GLY A 380 13.03 -8.41 23.41
N VAL A 381 12.36 -8.49 22.26
CA VAL A 381 11.28 -9.48 22.03
C VAL A 381 11.78 -10.93 22.08
N MET A 382 13.06 -11.14 21.75
CA MET A 382 13.67 -12.46 21.76
C MET A 382 13.91 -13.03 23.16
N GLY A 383 13.99 -12.18 24.20
CA GLY A 383 14.22 -12.57 25.60
C GLY A 383 13.11 -13.42 26.24
N GLY A 384 11.95 -13.54 25.58
CA GLY A 384 10.88 -14.45 26.00
C GLY A 384 10.03 -13.96 27.17
N ASP A 385 10.08 -12.66 27.50
CA ASP A 385 9.08 -12.00 28.34
C ASP A 385 7.78 -11.81 27.55
N TRP A 386 6.64 -12.17 28.15
CA TRP A 386 5.34 -12.01 27.54
C TRP A 386 4.95 -10.54 27.38
N ARG A 387 5.50 -9.64 28.21
CA ARG A 387 5.23 -8.21 28.16
C ARG A 387 5.87 -7.56 26.94
N ASP A 388 7.14 -7.85 26.69
CA ASP A 388 7.85 -7.39 25.48
C ASP A 388 7.23 -7.98 24.22
N ALA A 389 6.85 -9.27 24.26
CA ALA A 389 6.12 -9.91 23.17
C ALA A 389 4.76 -9.24 22.94
N LEU A 390 4.04 -8.88 23.99
CA LEU A 390 2.74 -8.21 23.90
C LEU A 390 2.88 -6.79 23.34
N LEU A 391 3.85 -6.00 23.81
CA LEU A 391 4.14 -4.65 23.30
C LEU A 391 4.54 -4.69 21.82
N TYR A 392 5.33 -5.68 21.41
CA TYR A 392 5.69 -5.87 20.00
C TYR A 392 4.52 -6.29 19.11
N LEU A 393 3.64 -7.17 19.61
CA LEU A 393 2.52 -7.69 18.84
C LEU A 393 1.34 -6.73 18.77
N ARG A 394 1.05 -5.99 19.86
CA ARG A 394 -0.11 -5.11 20.00
C ARG A 394 0.22 -3.62 19.85
N GLY A 395 1.45 -3.22 20.18
CA GLY A 395 1.90 -1.83 20.18
C GLY A 395 1.72 -1.13 21.54
N SER A 396 2.29 0.08 21.65
CA SER A 396 2.31 0.89 22.88
C SER A 396 1.00 1.64 23.19
N GLY A 397 -0.01 1.56 22.32
CA GLY A 397 -1.29 2.28 22.46
C GLY A 397 -2.35 1.56 23.32
N MET A 398 -1.96 0.60 24.15
CA MET A 398 -2.89 -0.14 25.01
C MET A 398 -3.49 0.74 26.10
N ARG A 399 -4.76 0.49 26.44
CA ARG A 399 -5.55 1.25 27.42
C ARG A 399 -6.12 0.30 28.48
N ASP A 400 -6.33 0.81 29.68
CA ASP A 400 -6.96 0.14 30.83
C ASP A 400 -8.50 0.28 30.83
N ASP A 401 -9.12 0.10 29.65
CA ASP A 401 -10.56 0.29 29.44
C ASP A 401 -11.20 -1.00 28.87
N PRO A 402 -12.29 -1.52 29.48
CA PRO A 402 -13.02 -2.67 28.95
C PRO A 402 -13.53 -2.47 27.51
N ASN A 403 -13.91 -1.24 27.11
CA ASN A 403 -14.37 -0.97 25.75
C ASN A 403 -13.23 -1.10 24.74
N TYR A 404 -12.03 -0.61 25.08
CA TYR A 404 -10.81 -0.84 24.31
C TYR A 404 -10.56 -2.34 24.13
N ILE A 405 -10.55 -3.14 25.20
CA ILE A 405 -10.30 -4.59 25.13
C ILE A 405 -11.37 -5.32 24.31
N ASN A 406 -12.64 -4.93 24.42
CA ASN A 406 -13.74 -5.46 23.62
C ASN A 406 -13.60 -5.10 22.13
N SER A 407 -13.01 -3.94 21.83
CA SER A 407 -12.76 -3.51 20.46
C SER A 407 -11.62 -4.26 19.76
N LEU A 408 -10.73 -4.91 20.53
CA LEU A 408 -9.62 -5.70 20.00
C LEU A 408 -10.12 -6.97 19.31
N GLU A 409 -9.47 -7.32 18.19
CA GLU A 409 -9.69 -8.59 17.51
C GLU A 409 -9.42 -9.77 18.45
N ASN A 410 -10.29 -10.78 18.39
CA ASN A 410 -10.08 -12.02 19.11
C ASN A 410 -9.02 -12.83 18.37
N ASP A 411 -7.82 -12.87 18.95
CA ASP A 411 -6.64 -13.49 18.36
C ASP A 411 -5.73 -14.07 19.46
N TYR A 412 -4.64 -14.71 19.04
CA TYR A 412 -3.65 -15.28 19.97
C TYR A 412 -2.92 -14.21 20.80
N ILE A 413 -2.94 -12.93 20.38
CA ILE A 413 -2.36 -11.82 21.14
C ILE A 413 -3.29 -11.48 22.31
N LYS A 414 -4.62 -11.49 22.09
CA LYS A 414 -5.62 -11.27 23.15
C LYS A 414 -5.63 -12.44 24.11
N ALA A 415 -5.40 -13.65 23.61
CA ALA A 415 -5.18 -14.81 24.46
C ALA A 415 -3.96 -14.63 25.38
N LEU A 416 -2.85 -14.07 24.87
CA LEU A 416 -1.66 -13.75 25.67
C LEU A 416 -1.94 -12.68 26.74
N MET A 417 -2.83 -11.72 26.44
CA MET A 417 -3.30 -10.74 27.43
C MET A 417 -4.14 -11.39 28.54
N ILE A 418 -4.90 -12.45 28.25
CA ILE A 418 -5.75 -13.13 29.24
C ILE A 418 -4.94 -14.15 30.05
N GLU A 419 -4.11 -14.95 29.38
CA GLU A 419 -3.31 -16.02 29.98
C GLU A 419 -1.86 -15.90 29.48
N PRO A 420 -0.94 -15.27 30.26
CA PRO A 420 0.46 -15.10 29.87
C PRO A 420 1.19 -16.41 29.50
N GLU A 421 0.75 -17.55 30.06
CA GLU A 421 1.25 -18.89 29.73
C GLU A 421 1.01 -19.28 28.25
N MET A 422 0.13 -18.57 27.54
CA MET A 422 -0.02 -18.71 26.08
C MET A 422 1.28 -18.43 25.33
N ILE A 423 2.28 -17.75 25.91
CA ILE A 423 3.61 -17.63 25.30
C ILE A 423 4.32 -18.99 25.11
N ASN A 424 3.89 -20.02 25.86
CA ASN A 424 4.39 -21.39 25.75
C ASN A 424 3.67 -22.20 24.66
N ASP A 425 2.55 -21.72 24.14
CA ASP A 425 1.80 -22.35 23.05
C ASP A 425 2.65 -22.42 21.76
N PRO A 426 2.84 -23.62 21.17
CA PRO A 426 3.62 -23.78 19.95
C PRO A 426 3.17 -22.90 18.77
N TYR A 427 1.88 -22.60 18.63
CA TYR A 427 1.42 -21.67 17.59
C TYR A 427 1.77 -20.23 17.91
N VAL A 428 1.52 -19.74 19.13
CA VAL A 428 1.94 -18.41 19.58
C VAL A 428 3.44 -18.22 19.36
N GLN A 429 4.26 -19.18 19.78
CA GLN A 429 5.71 -19.15 19.57
C GLN A 429 6.08 -19.11 18.09
N ASN A 430 5.46 -19.95 17.27
CA ASN A 430 5.74 -19.96 15.83
C ASN A 430 5.30 -18.64 15.17
N ARG A 431 4.23 -18.01 15.64
CA ARG A 431 3.79 -16.68 15.19
C ARG A 431 4.79 -15.62 15.58
N ILE A 432 5.18 -15.53 16.85
CA ILE A 432 6.21 -14.61 17.35
C ILE A 432 7.51 -14.79 16.55
N ARG A 433 8.02 -16.02 16.44
CA ARG A 433 9.21 -16.35 15.64
C ARG A 433 9.09 -15.95 14.18
N TYR A 434 7.92 -16.18 13.58
CA TYR A 434 7.68 -15.78 12.20
C TYR A 434 7.77 -14.26 12.04
N PHE A 435 7.15 -13.49 12.96
CA PHE A 435 7.22 -12.03 12.95
C PHE A 435 8.63 -11.51 13.22
N ILE A 436 9.36 -12.07 14.18
CA ILE A 436 10.77 -11.73 14.45
C ILE A 436 11.62 -12.02 13.21
N LYS A 437 11.58 -13.24 12.65
CA LYS A 437 12.36 -13.58 11.43
C LYS A 437 12.01 -12.71 10.23
N LYS A 438 10.73 -12.33 10.12
CA LYS A 438 10.28 -11.38 9.10
C LYS A 438 10.86 -9.99 9.38
N ARG A 439 10.84 -9.52 10.63
CA ARG A 439 11.40 -8.24 11.06
C ARG A 439 12.90 -8.16 10.84
N ILE A 440 13.65 -9.23 11.15
CA ILE A 440 15.08 -9.38 10.86
C ILE A 440 15.33 -9.29 9.35
N SER A 441 14.61 -10.09 8.55
CA SER A 441 14.70 -10.02 7.08
C SER A 441 14.38 -8.64 6.54
N GLN A 442 13.38 -7.96 7.12
CA GLN A 442 12.99 -6.60 6.74
C GLN A 442 14.07 -5.57 7.10
N ALA A 443 14.66 -5.65 8.30
CA ALA A 443 15.76 -4.78 8.72
C ALA A 443 16.97 -4.90 7.78
N LYS A 444 17.33 -6.14 7.38
CA LYS A 444 18.37 -6.42 6.36
C LYS A 444 18.09 -5.76 4.99
N THR A 445 16.84 -5.41 4.72
CA THR A 445 16.41 -4.71 3.50
C THR A 445 16.16 -3.21 3.70
N GLY A 446 16.66 -2.61 4.79
CA GLY A 446 16.51 -1.17 5.05
C GLY A 446 15.17 -0.76 5.66
N VAL A 447 14.37 -1.70 6.14
CA VAL A 447 13.15 -1.41 6.91
C VAL A 447 13.53 -1.13 8.36
N VAL A 448 14.11 0.04 8.57
CA VAL A 448 14.72 0.48 9.82
C VAL A 448 13.85 1.54 10.49
N LYS A 449 13.61 1.39 11.79
CA LYS A 449 12.78 2.25 12.61
C LYS A 449 13.46 3.59 12.89
N VAL A 450 12.71 4.69 12.71
CA VAL A 450 13.10 6.05 13.09
C VAL A 450 11.89 6.83 13.63
N ARG A 451 12.12 7.86 14.43
CA ARG A 451 11.09 8.87 14.74
C ARG A 451 10.68 9.59 13.47
N GLY A 452 9.40 9.50 13.11
CA GLY A 452 8.91 9.97 11.83
C GLY A 452 7.58 9.34 11.45
N ASN A 453 6.87 9.98 10.51
CA ASN A 453 5.59 9.52 10.03
C ASN A 453 5.31 9.97 8.59
N PHE A 454 4.26 9.38 8.03
CA PHE A 454 3.68 9.79 6.76
C PHE A 454 2.52 10.73 7.02
N GLN A 455 2.58 11.93 6.46
CA GLN A 455 1.51 12.92 6.52
C GLN A 455 0.96 13.14 5.12
N VAL A 456 -0.33 13.44 4.99
CA VAL A 456 -0.88 13.85 3.70
C VAL A 456 -0.27 15.20 3.32
N ALA A 457 0.23 15.30 2.10
CA ALA A 457 0.80 16.52 1.56
C ALA A 457 -0.32 17.53 1.20
N SER A 458 -0.07 18.80 1.49
CA SER A 458 -0.87 19.94 1.05
C SER A 458 0.07 21.03 0.58
N GLY A 459 -0.30 21.79 -0.45
CA GLY A 459 0.32 23.09 -0.69
C GLY A 459 -0.23 24.12 0.30
N ASP A 460 0.19 25.38 0.17
CA ASP A 460 -0.19 26.49 1.06
C ASP A 460 -1.66 26.94 0.82
N PRO A 461 -2.61 26.65 1.75
CA PRO A 461 -4.01 27.07 1.60
C PRO A 461 -4.22 28.59 1.67
N TYR A 462 -3.29 29.31 2.33
CA TYR A 462 -3.31 30.76 2.42
C TYR A 462 -2.94 31.38 1.06
N ALA A 463 -1.93 30.81 0.36
CA ALA A 463 -1.58 31.18 -1.00
C ALA A 463 -2.75 30.95 -1.97
N LEU A 464 -3.46 29.82 -1.85
CA LEU A 464 -4.66 29.55 -2.64
C LEU A 464 -5.76 30.61 -2.39
N CYS A 465 -5.95 31.01 -1.12
CA CYS A 465 -6.89 32.08 -0.79
C CYS A 465 -6.47 33.43 -1.38
N GLN A 466 -5.19 33.79 -1.32
CA GLN A 466 -4.70 35.02 -1.97
C GLN A 466 -4.98 35.00 -3.47
N SER A 467 -4.70 33.87 -4.14
CA SER A 467 -4.95 33.68 -5.58
C SER A 467 -6.43 33.85 -5.94
N MET A 468 -7.34 33.15 -5.24
CA MET A 468 -8.77 33.22 -5.56
C MET A 468 -9.40 34.60 -5.33
N PHE A 469 -8.84 35.37 -4.39
CA PHE A 469 -9.20 36.78 -4.16
C PHE A 469 -8.43 37.77 -5.05
N ARG A 470 -7.60 37.27 -5.99
CA ARG A 470 -6.77 38.07 -6.92
C ARG A 470 -5.83 39.05 -6.20
N MET A 471 -5.34 38.63 -5.04
CA MET A 471 -4.31 39.33 -4.29
C MET A 471 -2.92 38.94 -4.79
N GLU A 472 -1.90 39.68 -4.39
CA GLU A 472 -0.52 39.21 -4.53
C GLU A 472 -0.35 37.92 -3.72
N VAL A 473 0.03 36.84 -4.41
CA VAL A 473 0.31 35.55 -3.78
C VAL A 473 1.67 35.66 -3.09
N THR A 474 1.69 35.45 -1.79
CA THR A 474 2.91 35.39 -0.97
C THR A 474 2.99 34.08 -0.18
N GLY A 475 1.85 33.45 0.13
CA GLY A 475 1.76 32.38 1.10
C GLY A 475 2.17 32.83 2.51
N LEU A 476 2.25 31.86 3.42
CA LEU A 476 2.86 32.01 4.75
C LEU A 476 4.23 31.32 4.85
N LEU A 477 4.54 30.41 3.93
CA LEU A 477 5.77 29.62 3.93
C LEU A 477 6.71 30.10 2.83
N LYS A 478 7.99 30.28 3.17
CA LYS A 478 9.05 30.64 2.20
C LYS A 478 9.71 29.40 1.59
N ALA A 479 10.50 29.60 0.53
CA ALA A 479 11.38 28.56 0.01
C ALA A 479 12.23 27.93 1.12
N GLY A 480 12.29 26.60 1.19
CA GLY A 480 12.97 25.85 2.25
C GLY A 480 12.18 25.72 3.56
N GLU A 481 10.95 26.23 3.63
CA GLU A 481 10.06 26.08 4.79
C GLU A 481 8.88 25.14 4.51
N VAL A 482 8.43 24.46 5.56
CA VAL A 482 7.22 23.64 5.62
C VAL A 482 6.50 23.89 6.95
N TYR A 483 5.23 23.51 7.03
CA TYR A 483 4.50 23.49 8.30
C TYR A 483 3.98 22.08 8.60
N SER A 484 4.23 21.62 9.82
CA SER A 484 3.63 20.41 10.37
C SER A 484 3.39 20.62 11.85
N ARG A 485 2.12 20.63 12.25
CA ARG A 485 1.74 20.76 13.66
C ARG A 485 2.36 19.64 14.51
N PHE A 486 2.41 18.42 13.99
CA PHE A 486 3.02 17.28 14.67
C PHE A 486 4.46 17.57 15.12
N TRP A 487 5.28 18.11 14.23
CA TRP A 487 6.67 18.41 14.54
C TRP A 487 6.84 19.67 15.38
N ASN A 488 6.01 20.69 15.14
CA ASN A 488 6.01 21.92 15.93
C ASN A 488 5.65 21.66 17.40
N ASP A 489 4.65 20.80 17.65
CA ASP A 489 4.25 20.38 19.00
C ASP A 489 5.37 19.60 19.74
N ARG A 490 6.41 19.15 19.01
CA ARG A 490 7.60 18.44 19.53
C ARG A 490 8.87 19.31 19.56
N ASP A 491 8.74 20.61 19.29
CA ASP A 491 9.85 21.57 19.19
C ASP A 491 10.94 21.17 18.18
N VAL A 492 10.59 20.39 17.16
CA VAL A 492 11.51 20.02 16.08
C VAL A 492 11.63 21.20 15.10
N LYS A 493 12.86 21.51 14.68
CA LYS A 493 13.15 22.66 13.79
C LYS A 493 13.39 22.27 12.34
N ARG A 494 13.83 21.04 12.10
CA ARG A 494 14.26 20.58 10.77
C ARG A 494 13.95 19.10 10.61
N VAL A 495 13.50 18.73 9.41
CA VAL A 495 13.15 17.35 9.07
C VAL A 495 13.66 16.97 7.68
N ALA A 496 14.12 15.74 7.51
CA ALA A 496 14.37 15.14 6.21
C ALA A 496 13.06 14.59 5.64
N CYS A 497 12.77 14.92 4.38
CA CYS A 497 11.52 14.65 3.68
C CYS A 497 11.77 13.71 2.51
N PHE A 498 10.88 12.72 2.36
CA PHE A 498 10.99 11.65 1.38
C PHE A 498 9.61 11.31 0.80
N ARG A 499 9.61 10.86 -0.45
CA ARG A 499 8.43 10.29 -1.10
C ARG A 499 8.85 9.14 -1.98
N ALA A 500 8.16 8.01 -1.85
CA ALA A 500 8.42 6.82 -2.65
C ALA A 500 7.53 6.78 -3.91
N PRO A 501 7.99 6.19 -5.02
CA PRO A 501 9.35 5.70 -5.23
C PRO A 501 10.34 6.85 -5.46
N MET A 502 11.61 6.65 -5.09
CA MET A 502 12.70 7.60 -5.35
C MET A 502 13.98 6.83 -5.68
N SER A 503 14.98 7.51 -6.24
CA SER A 503 16.16 6.82 -6.75
C SER A 503 17.47 7.55 -6.58
N GLN A 504 17.49 8.80 -6.12
CA GLN A 504 18.72 9.58 -5.97
C GLN A 504 18.68 10.53 -4.78
N MET A 505 19.82 11.13 -4.45
CA MET A 505 19.96 12.09 -3.34
C MET A 505 19.18 13.39 -3.62
N ALA A 506 19.15 13.85 -4.88
CA ALA A 506 18.28 14.95 -5.32
C ALA A 506 16.78 14.75 -5.03
N ASN A 507 16.32 13.52 -4.71
CA ASN A 507 14.92 13.29 -4.30
C ASN A 507 14.66 13.52 -2.81
N ILE A 508 15.67 13.86 -2.03
CA ILE A 508 15.55 14.09 -0.59
C ILE A 508 15.64 15.59 -0.35
N ARG A 509 14.79 16.12 0.54
CA ARG A 509 14.83 17.52 0.96
C ARG A 509 14.85 17.63 2.47
N CYS A 510 15.79 18.39 3.03
CA CYS A 510 15.73 18.76 4.44
C CYS A 510 15.12 20.15 4.59
N MET A 511 13.94 20.23 5.20
CA MET A 511 13.13 21.43 5.28
C MET A 511 13.11 21.99 6.70
N ASN A 512 13.00 23.32 6.83
CA ASN A 512 12.82 24.00 8.11
C ASN A 512 11.34 24.07 8.45
N LEU A 513 11.01 23.87 9.73
CA LEU A 513 9.64 23.97 10.22
C LEU A 513 9.31 25.41 10.62
N ASN A 514 8.26 25.95 10.03
CA ASN A 514 7.74 27.27 10.38
C ASN A 514 6.85 27.16 11.63
N VAL A 515 7.19 27.95 12.66
CA VAL A 515 6.49 27.95 13.97
C VAL A 515 5.73 29.25 14.23
N SER A 516 5.54 30.10 13.21
CA SER A 516 4.90 31.41 13.38
C SER A 516 3.44 31.31 13.85
N ASP A 517 3.00 32.32 14.61
CA ASP A 517 1.62 32.42 15.10
C ASP A 517 0.62 32.48 13.94
N ASP A 518 0.98 33.09 12.81
CA ASP A 518 0.14 33.15 11.62
C ASP A 518 -0.10 31.75 11.02
N CYS A 519 0.94 30.93 10.86
CA CYS A 519 0.80 29.55 10.40
C CYS A 519 -0.06 28.73 11.37
N GLN A 520 0.19 28.85 12.69
CA GLN A 520 -0.61 28.16 13.70
C GLN A 520 -2.08 28.57 13.65
N TYR A 521 -2.34 29.86 13.44
CA TYR A 521 -3.68 30.42 13.37
C TYR A 521 -4.45 29.95 12.13
N TRP A 522 -3.87 30.10 10.95
CA TRP A 522 -4.55 29.80 9.68
C TRP A 522 -4.64 28.29 9.41
N TYR A 523 -3.67 27.50 9.86
CA TYR A 523 -3.63 26.04 9.66
C TYR A 523 -4.15 25.24 10.85
N ARG A 524 -4.81 25.89 11.82
CA ARG A 524 -5.29 25.27 13.09
C ARG A 524 -6.13 23.99 12.94
N TYR A 525 -6.84 23.83 11.83
CA TYR A 525 -7.68 22.66 11.55
C TYR A 525 -6.92 21.51 10.84
N MET A 526 -5.72 21.77 10.31
CA MET A 526 -4.90 20.83 9.54
C MET A 526 -3.86 20.15 10.45
N LYS A 527 -4.34 19.41 11.45
CA LYS A 527 -3.50 18.92 12.57
C LYS A 527 -2.50 17.82 12.16
N SER A 528 -2.85 17.04 11.15
CA SER A 528 -2.11 15.85 10.68
C SER A 528 -1.64 15.95 9.22
N VAL A 529 -1.53 17.18 8.71
CA VAL A 529 -1.14 17.49 7.32
C VAL A 529 0.28 18.05 7.29
N PHE A 530 1.02 17.76 6.21
CA PHE A 530 2.32 18.35 5.94
C PHE A 530 2.16 19.40 4.83
N ILE A 531 2.31 20.66 5.20
CA ILE A 531 2.04 21.80 4.33
C ILE A 531 3.35 22.28 3.71
N THR A 532 3.44 22.26 2.39
CA THR A 532 4.60 22.70 1.61
C THR A 532 4.43 24.16 1.18
N ASN A 533 5.57 24.83 0.94
CA ASN A 533 5.57 26.20 0.44
C ASN A 533 5.26 26.26 -1.06
N ALA A 534 4.99 27.47 -1.56
CA ALA A 534 4.69 27.74 -2.96
C ALA A 534 5.87 28.36 -3.74
N TRP A 535 7.10 28.29 -3.23
CA TRP A 535 8.23 29.11 -3.72
C TRP A 535 9.52 28.33 -3.96
N ASP A 536 9.45 27.00 -4.01
CA ASP A 536 10.57 26.14 -4.38
C ASP A 536 10.11 24.88 -5.12
N ASN A 537 11.10 24.09 -5.56
CA ASN A 537 10.88 22.85 -6.31
C ASN A 537 10.87 21.59 -5.41
N MET A 538 10.47 21.70 -4.14
CA MET A 538 10.35 20.54 -3.25
C MET A 538 9.45 19.45 -3.87
N CYS A 539 8.29 19.82 -4.41
CA CYS A 539 7.35 18.87 -5.01
C CYS A 539 7.98 18.11 -6.19
N ALA A 540 8.74 18.80 -7.05
CA ALA A 540 9.47 18.18 -8.14
C ALA A 540 10.60 17.26 -7.63
N ALA A 541 11.35 17.69 -6.62
CA ALA A 541 12.39 16.89 -5.97
C ALA A 541 11.82 15.60 -5.37
N LEU A 542 10.67 15.69 -4.69
CA LEU A 542 9.89 14.56 -4.20
C LEU A 542 9.16 13.81 -5.33
N ASN A 543 9.80 13.69 -6.49
CA ASN A 543 9.38 12.89 -7.63
C ASN A 543 7.99 13.24 -8.17
N GLY A 544 7.68 14.53 -8.24
CA GLY A 544 6.42 15.06 -8.75
C GLY A 544 5.27 14.89 -7.75
N GLU A 545 5.52 15.21 -6.49
CA GLU A 545 4.47 15.28 -5.47
C GLU A 545 3.37 16.28 -5.86
N ASP A 546 2.12 15.81 -5.83
CA ASP A 546 0.93 16.65 -5.92
C ASP A 546 0.15 16.54 -4.60
N PHE A 547 -1.05 17.12 -4.55
CA PHE A 547 -1.86 17.19 -3.34
C PHE A 547 -3.15 16.38 -3.46
N ASP A 548 -3.17 15.32 -4.29
CA ASP A 548 -4.36 14.48 -4.55
C ASP A 548 -4.52 13.24 -3.63
N ALA A 549 -3.90 13.32 -2.45
CA ALA A 549 -3.78 12.35 -1.34
C ALA A 549 -2.42 11.65 -1.21
N ASP A 550 -1.43 12.24 -1.86
CA ASP A 550 -0.02 11.96 -1.69
C ASP A 550 0.46 12.08 -0.25
N LEU A 551 1.50 11.31 0.09
CA LEU A 551 2.06 11.23 1.43
C LEU A 551 3.54 11.61 1.41
N THR A 552 3.91 12.56 2.27
CA THR A 552 5.31 12.90 2.55
C THR A 552 5.73 12.15 3.81
N PHE A 553 6.79 11.35 3.71
CA PHE A 553 7.47 10.83 4.89
C PHE A 553 8.43 11.89 5.42
N SER A 554 8.36 12.19 6.71
CA SER A 554 9.30 13.10 7.37
C SER A 554 9.89 12.47 8.62
N THR A 555 11.14 12.81 8.93
CA THR A 555 11.87 12.35 10.11
C THR A 555 12.87 13.40 10.56
N ASP A 556 13.06 13.51 11.87
CA ASP A 556 14.07 14.34 12.50
C ASP A 556 15.37 13.57 12.81
N ASN A 557 15.52 12.36 12.25
CA ASN A 557 16.69 11.52 12.47
C ASN A 557 17.99 12.24 12.05
N ARG A 558 18.87 12.45 13.03
CA ARG A 558 20.12 13.20 12.87
C ARG A 558 21.05 12.62 11.81
N VAL A 559 21.21 11.29 11.74
CA VAL A 559 22.09 10.65 10.74
C VAL A 559 21.66 11.04 9.32
N LEU A 560 20.34 11.03 9.06
CA LEU A 560 19.81 11.39 7.74
C LEU A 560 19.90 12.89 7.46
N ILE A 561 19.61 13.74 8.45
CA ILE A 561 19.69 15.20 8.28
C ILE A 561 21.14 15.66 8.06
N ASP A 562 22.07 15.16 8.87
CA ASP A 562 23.47 15.60 8.84
C ASP A 562 24.21 15.10 7.59
N LYS A 563 23.78 13.98 7.01
CA LYS A 563 24.36 13.39 5.79
C LYS A 563 23.61 13.72 4.51
N TRP A 564 22.57 14.53 4.60
CA TRP A 564 21.87 15.00 3.41
C TRP A 564 22.75 15.97 2.62
N VAL A 565 22.78 15.78 1.31
CA VAL A 565 23.47 16.67 0.36
C VAL A 565 22.41 17.36 -0.48
N ASN A 566 22.43 18.69 -0.50
CA ASN A 566 21.49 19.48 -1.30
C ASN A 566 21.90 19.46 -2.78
N GLU A 567 21.48 18.42 -3.50
CA GLU A 567 21.66 18.32 -4.95
C GLU A 567 20.57 19.08 -5.72
N PRO A 568 20.91 19.69 -6.87
CA PRO A 568 19.95 20.38 -7.74
C PRO A 568 18.75 19.49 -8.08
N VAL A 569 17.58 20.13 -8.20
CA VAL A 569 16.35 19.40 -8.50
C VAL A 569 16.41 18.83 -9.91
N VAL A 570 16.01 17.57 -10.08
CA VAL A 570 15.96 16.94 -11.40
C VAL A 570 14.55 17.05 -11.97
N LEU A 571 14.39 17.83 -13.04
CA LEU A 571 13.16 17.96 -13.81
C LEU A 571 13.19 17.03 -15.03
N CYS A 572 12.18 16.19 -15.18
CA CYS A 572 12.07 15.23 -16.26
C CYS A 572 11.08 15.71 -17.33
N VAL A 573 11.54 15.87 -18.57
CA VAL A 573 10.68 16.22 -19.71
C VAL A 573 9.76 15.03 -20.04
N GLN A 574 8.45 15.22 -19.95
CA GLN A 574 7.45 14.21 -20.29
C GLN A 574 6.80 14.48 -21.65
N ARG A 575 6.90 13.51 -22.57
CA ARG A 575 6.25 13.57 -23.89
C ARG A 575 4.82 13.08 -23.81
N LYS A 576 3.86 13.97 -24.02
CA LYS A 576 2.42 13.66 -23.97
C LYS A 576 1.95 13.06 -25.29
N CYS A 577 1.06 12.07 -25.24
CA CYS A 577 0.37 11.57 -26.42
C CYS A 577 -0.60 12.63 -27.01
N GLU A 578 -0.92 12.49 -28.30
CA GLU A 578 -1.86 13.36 -29.00
C GLU A 578 -3.26 13.31 -28.40
N LYS A 579 -3.93 14.47 -28.35
CA LYS A 579 -5.35 14.59 -28.02
C LYS A 579 -6.17 14.26 -29.28
N LYS A 580 -7.32 13.62 -29.09
CA LYS A 580 -8.32 13.36 -30.13
C LYS A 580 -9.69 13.20 -29.49
N VAL A 581 -10.78 13.21 -30.26
CA VAL A 581 -12.10 12.80 -29.76
C VAL A 581 -12.09 11.27 -29.53
N PRO A 582 -12.07 10.76 -28.28
CA PRO A 582 -11.80 9.35 -28.04
C PRO A 582 -12.97 8.43 -28.43
N THR A 583 -12.68 7.34 -29.13
CA THR A 583 -13.64 6.26 -29.44
C THR A 583 -13.42 5.04 -28.55
N GLU A 584 -14.36 4.08 -28.54
CA GLU A 584 -14.19 2.80 -27.82
C GLU A 584 -12.94 2.03 -28.28
N LYS A 585 -12.59 2.12 -29.57
CA LYS A 585 -11.37 1.52 -30.12
C LYS A 585 -10.11 2.15 -29.51
N ASP A 586 -10.11 3.47 -29.33
CA ASP A 586 -8.99 4.19 -28.71
C ASP A 586 -8.81 3.78 -27.25
N PHE A 587 -9.91 3.60 -26.50
CA PHE A 587 -9.84 3.10 -25.12
C PHE A 587 -9.27 1.70 -25.05
N ILE A 588 -9.72 0.78 -25.91
CA ILE A 588 -9.21 -0.60 -25.99
C ILE A 588 -7.70 -0.62 -26.27
N GLU A 589 -7.23 0.12 -27.27
CA GLU A 589 -5.80 0.16 -27.61
C GLU A 589 -4.98 0.86 -26.51
N SER A 590 -5.52 1.89 -25.85
CA SER A 590 -4.84 2.52 -24.70
C SER A 590 -4.68 1.55 -23.53
N ASN A 591 -5.68 0.71 -23.25
CA ASN A 591 -5.59 -0.33 -22.23
C ASN A 591 -4.52 -1.37 -22.61
N ILE A 592 -4.47 -1.80 -23.87
CA ILE A 592 -3.47 -2.76 -24.37
C ILE A 592 -2.05 -2.23 -24.21
N SER A 593 -1.84 -0.94 -24.47
CA SER A 593 -0.54 -0.27 -24.33
C SER A 593 -0.13 -0.09 -22.86
N GLY A 594 -1.10 0.02 -21.96
CA GLY A 594 -0.88 0.13 -20.51
C GLY A 594 -0.71 -1.20 -19.76
N PHE A 595 -0.92 -2.35 -20.40
CA PHE A 595 -0.78 -3.66 -19.74
C PHE A 595 0.66 -3.94 -19.28
N GLY A 596 0.79 -4.26 -17.98
CA GLY A 596 2.06 -4.60 -17.33
C GLY A 596 2.58 -3.47 -16.44
N ASP A 597 3.39 -3.82 -15.44
CA ASP A 597 4.06 -2.87 -14.55
C ASP A 597 5.58 -2.99 -14.69
N ASN A 598 6.22 -1.89 -15.10
CA ASN A 598 7.68 -1.80 -15.24
C ASN A 598 8.33 -0.99 -14.11
N ILE A 599 7.57 -0.36 -13.21
CA ILE A 599 8.09 0.58 -12.20
C ILE A 599 9.09 -0.14 -11.28
N GLY A 600 8.70 -1.30 -10.73
CA GLY A 600 9.57 -2.09 -9.86
C GLY A 600 10.82 -2.61 -10.59
N ARG A 601 10.68 -2.98 -11.87
CA ARG A 601 11.81 -3.45 -12.70
C ARG A 601 12.83 -2.34 -12.94
N THR A 602 12.36 -1.13 -13.28
CA THR A 602 13.23 0.04 -13.46
C THR A 602 13.93 0.40 -12.15
N THR A 603 13.20 0.49 -11.04
CA THR A 603 13.76 0.83 -9.71
C THR A 603 14.83 -0.16 -9.26
N ASN A 604 14.64 -1.46 -9.51
CA ASN A 604 15.64 -2.49 -9.20
C ASN A 604 16.95 -2.33 -9.99
N ARG A 605 16.86 -1.93 -11.26
CA ARG A 605 18.05 -1.68 -12.10
C ARG A 605 18.83 -0.49 -11.57
N ILE A 606 18.14 0.59 -11.21
CA ILE A 606 18.77 1.76 -10.62
C ILE A 606 19.45 1.39 -9.29
N THR A 607 18.76 0.62 -8.43
CA THR A 607 19.34 0.13 -7.18
C THR A 607 20.59 -0.74 -7.42
N THR A 608 20.61 -1.51 -8.50
CA THR A 608 21.77 -2.32 -8.88
C THR A 608 22.93 -1.45 -9.36
N MET A 609 22.68 -0.29 -9.98
CA MET A 609 23.73 0.66 -10.35
C MET A 609 24.43 1.25 -9.12
N PHE A 610 23.72 1.46 -8.00
CA PHE A 610 24.38 1.86 -6.73
C PHE A 610 25.39 0.81 -6.24
N ASP A 611 25.06 -0.47 -6.36
CA ASP A 611 25.97 -1.56 -6.02
C ASP A 611 27.21 -1.55 -6.92
N VAL A 612 27.03 -1.46 -8.24
CA VAL A 612 28.15 -1.43 -9.18
C VAL A 612 29.00 -0.17 -8.99
N ARG A 613 28.38 1.00 -8.76
CA ARG A 613 29.08 2.28 -8.57
C ARG A 613 30.01 2.25 -7.36
N SER A 614 29.63 1.53 -6.29
CA SER A 614 30.46 1.40 -5.08
C SER A 614 31.79 0.68 -5.27
N LYS A 615 32.05 0.08 -6.45
CA LYS A 615 33.35 -0.50 -6.80
C LYS A 615 34.40 0.53 -7.19
N PHE A 616 33.97 1.71 -7.60
CA PHE A 616 34.81 2.70 -8.26
C PHE A 616 35.04 3.91 -7.37
N GLU A 617 36.22 4.50 -7.49
CA GLU A 617 36.56 5.74 -6.80
C GLU A 617 35.73 6.91 -7.35
N GLN A 618 35.33 7.83 -6.47
CA GLN A 618 34.58 9.01 -6.87
C GLN A 618 35.41 9.86 -7.85
N GLY A 619 34.81 10.25 -8.97
CA GLY A 619 35.47 10.98 -10.06
C GLY A 619 36.16 10.09 -11.10
N SER A 620 36.09 8.76 -10.98
CA SER A 620 36.48 7.88 -12.09
C SER A 620 35.43 7.94 -13.22
N LYS A 621 35.84 7.62 -14.45
CA LYS A 621 34.95 7.56 -15.61
C LYS A 621 33.75 6.64 -15.35
N GLU A 622 33.98 5.49 -14.71
CA GLU A 622 32.94 4.52 -14.35
C GLU A 622 31.97 5.06 -13.29
N TYR A 623 32.49 5.75 -12.27
CA TYR A 623 31.67 6.32 -11.20
C TYR A 623 30.74 7.41 -11.74
N ASP A 624 31.28 8.30 -12.57
CA ASP A 624 30.55 9.43 -13.13
C ASP A 624 29.49 8.96 -14.13
N GLU A 625 29.82 8.01 -15.00
CA GLU A 625 28.88 7.38 -15.91
C GLU A 625 27.74 6.68 -15.17
N LEU A 626 28.03 5.92 -14.10
CA LEU A 626 26.99 5.29 -13.29
C LEU A 626 26.12 6.31 -12.55
N THR A 627 26.70 7.44 -12.13
CA THR A 627 25.94 8.54 -11.53
C THR A 627 24.99 9.17 -12.54
N TYR A 628 25.47 9.45 -13.76
CA TYR A 628 24.63 9.87 -14.89
C TYR A 628 23.49 8.87 -15.13
N ARG A 629 23.76 7.56 -15.19
CA ARG A 629 22.72 6.52 -15.40
C ARG A 629 21.70 6.46 -14.27
N ILE A 630 22.11 6.66 -13.03
CA ILE A 630 21.21 6.71 -11.86
C ILE A 630 20.28 7.92 -11.96
N ILE A 631 20.80 9.09 -12.31
CA ILE A 631 20.02 10.33 -12.51
C ILE A 631 19.01 10.12 -13.65
N CYS A 632 19.46 9.64 -14.81
CA CYS A 632 18.60 9.26 -15.95
C CYS A 632 17.57 8.18 -15.59
N GLY A 633 17.89 7.32 -14.61
CA GLY A 633 16.98 6.34 -14.04
C GLY A 633 15.67 6.94 -13.52
N GLN A 634 15.71 8.16 -12.96
CA GLN A 634 14.50 8.87 -12.50
C GLN A 634 13.52 9.10 -13.66
N LEU A 635 14.00 9.55 -14.82
CA LEU A 635 13.16 9.78 -16.00
C LEU A 635 12.44 8.50 -16.43
N TYR A 636 13.17 7.37 -16.50
CA TYR A 636 12.56 6.08 -16.81
C TYR A 636 11.56 5.62 -15.75
N GLN A 637 11.78 5.95 -14.49
CA GLN A 637 10.85 5.65 -13.40
C GLN A 637 9.56 6.47 -13.52
N GLN A 638 9.66 7.79 -13.73
CA GLN A 638 8.49 8.67 -13.92
C GLN A 638 7.69 8.30 -15.17
N ASN A 639 8.38 8.08 -16.30
CA ASN A 639 7.73 7.64 -17.54
C ASN A 639 6.96 6.32 -17.35
N ALA A 640 7.49 5.37 -16.56
CA ALA A 640 6.78 4.13 -16.24
C ALA A 640 5.54 4.35 -15.36
N ILE A 641 5.56 5.35 -14.46
CA ILE A 641 4.42 5.71 -13.60
C ILE A 641 3.28 6.30 -14.44
N ASP A 642 3.60 7.24 -15.33
CA ASP A 642 2.61 8.01 -16.08
C ASP A 642 2.26 7.45 -17.47
N LYS A 643 2.88 6.34 -17.88
CA LYS A 643 2.55 5.61 -19.12
C LYS A 643 1.04 5.39 -19.29
N ILE A 644 0.37 4.98 -18.22
CA ILE A 644 -1.07 4.72 -18.20
C ILE A 644 -1.94 5.99 -18.22
N LYS A 645 -1.33 7.16 -18.03
CA LYS A 645 -1.96 8.49 -18.18
C LYS A 645 -1.68 9.09 -19.57
N GLY A 646 -1.02 8.34 -20.46
CA GLY A 646 -0.72 8.75 -21.83
C GLY A 646 0.58 9.53 -21.99
N VAL A 647 1.60 9.18 -21.20
CA VAL A 647 2.99 9.60 -21.42
C VAL A 647 3.68 8.59 -22.34
N ALA A 648 4.37 9.07 -23.37
CA ALA A 648 5.20 8.27 -24.25
C ALA A 648 6.47 7.84 -23.50
N THR A 649 6.86 6.56 -23.64
CA THR A 649 7.96 5.98 -22.88
C THR A 649 9.01 5.39 -23.80
N THR A 650 10.28 5.73 -23.58
CA THR A 650 11.44 5.01 -24.13
C THR A 650 11.89 3.94 -23.14
N ASP A 651 12.30 2.77 -23.64
CA ASP A 651 12.86 1.72 -22.79
C ASP A 651 14.30 2.06 -22.37
N MET A 652 14.67 1.72 -21.12
CA MET A 652 16.04 1.82 -20.64
C MET A 652 17.01 0.97 -21.50
N PRO A 653 18.20 1.48 -21.89
CA PRO A 653 19.14 0.77 -22.75
C PRO A 653 19.53 -0.60 -22.18
N GLN A 654 19.58 -1.63 -23.04
CA GLN A 654 19.80 -3.00 -22.58
C GLN A 654 21.20 -3.22 -21.99
N TYR A 655 22.23 -2.59 -22.56
CA TYR A 655 23.62 -2.69 -22.08
C TYR A 655 23.83 -2.08 -20.69
N TRP A 656 22.85 -1.37 -20.14
CA TRP A 656 22.90 -0.91 -18.74
C TRP A 656 22.70 -2.04 -17.73
N TYR A 657 21.98 -3.10 -18.10
CA TYR A 657 21.53 -4.12 -17.13
C TYR A 657 21.61 -5.57 -17.64
N ASP A 658 21.92 -5.80 -18.92
CA ASP A 658 22.10 -7.14 -19.50
C ASP A 658 23.51 -7.27 -20.07
N ASN A 659 24.33 -8.08 -19.39
CA ASN A 659 25.72 -8.28 -19.78
C ASN A 659 25.86 -8.94 -21.17
N LYS A 660 24.83 -9.62 -21.69
CA LYS A 660 24.83 -10.16 -23.06
C LYS A 660 24.80 -9.05 -24.10
N ALA A 661 24.17 -7.92 -23.81
CA ALA A 661 24.17 -6.76 -24.70
C ALA A 661 25.54 -6.07 -24.77
N CYS A 662 26.42 -6.31 -23.79
CA CYS A 662 27.80 -5.81 -23.75
C CYS A 662 28.81 -6.77 -24.42
N ALA A 663 28.38 -7.91 -24.97
CA ALA A 663 29.29 -8.89 -25.54
C ALA A 663 29.92 -8.38 -26.86
N VAL A 664 31.26 -8.43 -26.91
CA VAL A 664 32.03 -8.18 -28.13
C VAL A 664 31.75 -9.29 -29.15
N LYS A 665 31.53 -8.91 -30.39
CA LYS A 665 31.32 -9.78 -31.55
C LYS A 665 32.50 -9.66 -32.51
N ASP A 666 32.68 -10.69 -33.33
CA ASP A 666 33.81 -10.78 -34.27
C ASP A 666 33.80 -9.68 -35.35
N ASP A 667 32.64 -9.09 -35.62
CA ASP A 667 32.41 -8.03 -36.61
C ASP A 667 32.36 -6.61 -36.02
N ASP A 668 32.58 -6.44 -34.70
CA ASP A 668 32.62 -5.11 -34.09
C ASP A 668 33.90 -4.34 -34.50
N ASN A 669 33.74 -3.03 -34.77
CA ASN A 669 34.88 -2.15 -35.00
C ASN A 669 35.63 -1.80 -33.68
N PRO A 670 36.87 -1.29 -33.74
CA PRO A 670 37.66 -1.00 -32.53
C PRO A 670 36.97 -0.11 -31.50
N ASP A 671 36.28 0.94 -31.93
CA ASP A 671 35.57 1.86 -31.04
C ASP A 671 34.41 1.16 -30.33
N THR A 672 33.64 0.34 -31.06
CA THR A 672 32.55 -0.48 -30.52
C THR A 672 33.07 -1.51 -29.52
N ILE A 673 34.25 -2.09 -29.77
CA ILE A 673 34.90 -3.02 -28.85
C ILE A 673 35.27 -2.31 -27.55
N GLU A 674 35.82 -1.10 -27.63
CA GLU A 674 36.17 -0.29 -26.46
C GLU A 674 34.93 0.09 -25.63
N ASP A 675 33.88 0.59 -26.31
CA ASP A 675 32.60 0.91 -25.69
C ASP A 675 31.98 -0.31 -25.00
N LYS A 676 31.94 -1.47 -25.66
CA LYS A 676 31.40 -2.71 -25.07
C LYS A 676 32.19 -3.19 -23.86
N LYS A 677 33.52 -3.07 -23.90
CA LYS A 677 34.39 -3.37 -22.74
C LYS A 677 34.07 -2.44 -21.57
N PHE A 678 33.93 -1.15 -21.82
CA PHE A 678 33.54 -0.17 -20.83
C PHE A 678 32.13 -0.46 -20.28
N TRP A 679 31.13 -0.66 -21.14
CA TRP A 679 29.77 -0.98 -20.70
C TRP A 679 29.69 -2.25 -19.86
N SER A 680 30.48 -3.27 -20.21
CA SER A 680 30.58 -4.52 -19.45
C SER A 680 31.10 -4.29 -18.02
N SER A 681 32.08 -3.38 -17.84
CA SER A 681 32.66 -3.10 -16.51
C SER A 681 31.66 -2.42 -15.57
N ILE A 682 30.73 -1.63 -16.11
CA ILE A 682 29.69 -0.89 -15.37
C ILE A 682 28.27 -1.47 -15.51
N CYS A 683 28.12 -2.66 -16.09
CA CYS A 683 26.81 -3.26 -16.33
C CYS A 683 26.13 -3.69 -15.02
N ALA A 684 24.91 -3.21 -14.76
CA ALA A 684 24.12 -3.46 -13.55
C ALA A 684 23.27 -4.74 -13.67
N TRP A 685 23.91 -5.87 -13.95
CA TRP A 685 23.24 -7.14 -14.27
C TRP A 685 23.06 -8.10 -13.07
N ARG A 686 23.76 -7.86 -11.95
CA ARG A 686 23.62 -8.63 -10.70
C ARG A 686 23.04 -7.77 -9.61
N LYS A 687 21.82 -8.07 -9.16
CA LYS A 687 21.21 -7.38 -8.02
C LYS A 687 22.09 -7.46 -6.77
N PRO A 688 22.13 -6.42 -5.93
CA PRO A 688 22.90 -6.40 -4.70
C PRO A 688 22.49 -7.50 -3.71
N TYR A 689 23.40 -7.87 -2.82
CA TYR A 689 23.25 -8.93 -1.85
C TYR A 689 21.98 -8.78 -1.02
N PHE A 690 21.72 -7.59 -0.47
CA PHE A 690 20.55 -7.34 0.39
C PHE A 690 19.22 -7.64 -0.33
N MET A 691 19.15 -7.48 -1.66
CA MET A 691 17.94 -7.79 -2.44
C MET A 691 17.63 -9.28 -2.49
N SER A 692 18.57 -10.15 -2.11
CA SER A 692 18.31 -11.58 -1.94
C SER A 692 17.24 -11.83 -0.86
N TYR A 693 17.15 -10.97 0.16
CA TYR A 693 16.10 -11.01 1.17
C TYR A 693 14.72 -10.56 0.64
N ILE A 694 14.69 -9.84 -0.47
CA ILE A 694 13.46 -9.44 -1.19
C ILE A 694 13.05 -10.53 -2.19
N TYR A 695 14.01 -11.20 -2.84
CA TYR A 695 13.79 -12.17 -3.90
C TYR A 695 14.21 -13.60 -3.49
N PRO A 696 13.28 -14.47 -3.06
CA PRO A 696 13.61 -15.81 -2.58
C PRO A 696 14.37 -16.70 -3.57
N ALA A 697 14.10 -16.57 -4.87
CA ALA A 697 14.84 -17.29 -5.90
C ALA A 697 16.33 -16.92 -5.92
N GLN A 698 16.63 -15.62 -5.83
CA GLN A 698 17.99 -15.11 -5.79
C GLN A 698 18.73 -15.57 -4.53
N MET A 699 18.08 -15.58 -3.37
CA MET A 699 18.67 -16.14 -2.15
C MET A 699 18.99 -17.63 -2.27
N ARG A 700 18.14 -18.41 -2.95
CA ARG A 700 18.42 -19.84 -3.21
C ARG A 700 19.63 -20.00 -4.11
N ASP A 701 19.70 -19.26 -5.20
CA ASP A 701 20.82 -19.30 -6.15
C ASP A 701 22.14 -18.92 -5.47
N TYR A 702 22.12 -17.87 -4.65
CA TYR A 702 23.25 -17.47 -3.82
C TYR A 702 23.71 -18.59 -2.88
N LYS A 703 22.80 -19.13 -2.05
CA LYS A 703 23.16 -20.19 -1.08
C LYS A 703 23.68 -21.46 -1.76
N GLN A 704 23.07 -21.86 -2.88
CA GLN A 704 23.52 -23.02 -3.66
C GLN A 704 24.92 -22.79 -4.24
N TYR A 705 25.15 -21.61 -4.82
CA TYR A 705 26.45 -21.25 -5.36
C TYR A 705 27.54 -21.26 -4.28
N VAL A 706 27.32 -20.59 -3.14
CA VAL A 706 28.31 -20.52 -2.05
C VAL A 706 28.64 -21.91 -1.50
N ALA A 707 27.62 -22.75 -1.25
CA ALA A 707 27.84 -24.12 -0.79
C ALA A 707 28.61 -24.97 -1.80
N ALA A 708 28.25 -24.87 -3.09
CA ALA A 708 28.93 -25.59 -4.17
C ALA A 708 30.39 -25.12 -4.35
N ALA A 709 30.62 -23.80 -4.30
CA ALA A 709 31.95 -23.21 -4.42
C ALA A 709 32.86 -23.63 -3.26
N ARG A 710 32.40 -23.52 -2.01
CA ARG A 710 33.15 -23.99 -0.82
C ARG A 710 33.55 -25.47 -0.93
N LYS A 711 32.62 -26.32 -1.38
CA LYS A 711 32.88 -27.75 -1.59
C LYS A 711 33.91 -27.99 -2.70
N ARG A 712 33.78 -27.27 -3.82
CA ARG A 712 34.66 -27.40 -4.98
C ARG A 712 36.08 -26.95 -4.67
N ILE A 713 36.26 -25.79 -4.03
CA ILE A 713 37.58 -25.25 -3.65
C ILE A 713 38.35 -26.28 -2.79
N LYS A 714 37.68 -26.89 -1.81
CA LYS A 714 38.28 -27.96 -0.99
C LYS A 714 38.59 -29.22 -1.81
N TRP A 715 37.73 -29.61 -2.74
CA TRP A 715 37.96 -30.79 -3.60
C TRP A 715 39.15 -30.58 -4.55
N ASP A 716 39.30 -29.38 -5.10
CA ASP A 716 40.41 -29.02 -5.98
C ASP A 716 41.75 -28.88 -5.23
N GLY A 717 41.79 -29.17 -3.92
CA GLY A 717 43.01 -29.25 -3.10
C GLY A 717 43.47 -27.93 -2.48
N PHE A 718 42.68 -26.87 -2.61
CA PHE A 718 42.96 -25.57 -1.98
C PHE A 718 42.57 -25.57 -0.51
N ALA A 719 43.13 -24.63 0.26
CA ALA A 719 42.63 -24.32 1.60
C ALA A 719 41.14 -23.93 1.56
N GLY A 720 40.42 -24.09 2.66
CA GLY A 720 39.01 -23.72 2.70
C GLY A 720 38.81 -22.24 2.36
N LEU A 721 37.76 -21.89 1.61
CA LEU A 721 37.51 -20.49 1.22
C LEU A 721 37.52 -19.52 2.42
N ASP A 722 36.92 -19.94 3.54
CA ASP A 722 36.88 -19.12 4.76
C ASP A 722 38.29 -18.94 5.36
N GLU A 723 39.14 -19.97 5.31
CA GLU A 723 40.54 -19.91 5.73
C GLU A 723 41.34 -18.97 4.82
N ILE A 724 41.15 -19.07 3.49
CA ILE A 724 41.78 -18.20 2.49
C ILE A 724 41.39 -16.74 2.73
N MET A 725 40.11 -16.45 2.97
CA MET A 725 39.62 -15.09 3.19
C MET A 725 40.21 -14.46 4.46
N GLN A 726 40.40 -15.25 5.53
CA GLN A 726 40.96 -14.83 6.81
C GLN A 726 42.48 -14.63 6.82
N LYS A 727 43.21 -15.10 5.81
CA LYS A 727 44.66 -14.85 5.70
C LYS A 727 44.94 -13.34 5.64
N THR A 728 45.85 -12.88 6.49
CA THR A 728 46.37 -11.50 6.51
C THR A 728 47.20 -11.18 5.27
N VAL A 729 47.94 -12.17 4.74
CA VAL A 729 48.68 -12.07 3.47
C VAL A 729 48.18 -13.18 2.54
N LYS A 730 47.71 -12.81 1.36
CA LYS A 730 47.18 -13.70 0.33
C LYS A 730 48.23 -13.90 -0.75
N ASP A 731 48.46 -15.13 -1.18
CA ASP A 731 49.32 -15.44 -2.33
C ASP A 731 48.55 -15.34 -3.67
N ASP A 732 49.25 -15.46 -4.80
CA ASP A 732 48.63 -15.36 -6.13
C ASP A 732 47.53 -16.41 -6.35
N VAL A 733 47.63 -17.58 -5.70
CA VAL A 733 46.64 -18.66 -5.81
C VAL A 733 45.41 -18.31 -4.97
N ASP A 734 45.59 -17.80 -3.76
CA ASP A 734 44.51 -17.28 -2.92
C ASP A 734 43.72 -16.19 -3.65
N GLU A 735 44.42 -15.23 -4.26
CA GLU A 735 43.81 -14.15 -5.04
C GLU A 735 43.07 -14.69 -6.27
N MET A 736 43.66 -15.63 -7.02
CA MET A 736 42.99 -16.27 -8.15
C MET A 736 41.70 -16.99 -7.73
N VAL A 737 41.73 -17.73 -6.62
CA VAL A 737 40.56 -18.44 -6.08
C VAL A 737 39.47 -17.47 -5.66
N ILE A 738 39.83 -16.39 -4.95
CA ILE A 738 38.90 -15.33 -4.54
C ILE A 738 38.30 -14.67 -5.78
N GLN A 739 39.11 -14.26 -6.76
CA GLN A 739 38.62 -13.63 -7.99
C GLN A 739 37.66 -14.52 -8.75
N TYR A 740 37.97 -15.82 -8.90
CA TYR A 740 37.06 -16.76 -9.58
C TYR A 740 35.74 -16.93 -8.81
N TYR A 741 35.81 -16.99 -7.48
CA TYR A 741 34.63 -17.06 -6.60
C TYR A 741 33.75 -15.81 -6.76
N LEU A 742 34.33 -14.62 -6.66
CA LEU A 742 33.61 -13.36 -6.83
C LEU A 742 33.06 -13.18 -8.26
N TYR A 743 33.84 -13.58 -9.27
CA TYR A 743 33.42 -13.52 -10.67
C TYR A 743 32.20 -14.42 -10.94
N ARG A 744 32.02 -15.54 -10.25
CA ARG A 744 30.86 -16.43 -10.45
C ARG A 744 29.70 -16.15 -9.49
N MET A 745 29.85 -15.20 -8.57
CA MET A 745 28.82 -14.84 -7.59
C MET A 745 27.51 -14.43 -8.28
N PRO A 746 26.35 -15.03 -7.94
CA PRO A 746 25.07 -14.68 -8.59
C PRO A 746 24.51 -13.32 -8.18
N VAL A 747 25.10 -12.66 -7.19
CA VAL A 747 24.66 -11.38 -6.61
C VAL A 747 25.82 -10.39 -6.51
N GLY A 748 25.50 -9.10 -6.46
CA GLY A 748 26.48 -8.03 -6.22
C GLY A 748 26.81 -7.91 -4.74
N ILE A 749 28.07 -8.12 -4.36
CA ILE A 749 28.53 -8.08 -2.96
C ILE A 749 29.41 -6.87 -2.68
N ASN A 750 29.23 -5.77 -3.43
CA ASN A 750 30.05 -4.58 -3.26
C ASN A 750 29.63 -3.81 -2.00
N SER A 751 30.50 -2.92 -1.52
CA SER A 751 30.33 -2.17 -0.28
C SER A 751 29.35 -1.00 -0.38
N CYS A 752 28.29 -1.11 -1.18
CA CYS A 752 27.23 -0.09 -1.21
C CYS A 752 26.55 0.01 0.17
N THR A 753 25.98 1.18 0.48
CA THR A 753 25.38 1.49 1.79
C THR A 753 24.38 0.44 2.25
N MET A 754 23.54 -0.06 1.34
CA MET A 754 22.54 -1.08 1.68
C MET A 754 23.11 -2.47 1.96
N ASN A 755 24.18 -2.90 1.25
CA ASN A 755 24.83 -4.17 1.57
C ASN A 755 25.54 -4.08 2.93
N ARG A 756 26.21 -2.97 3.22
CA ARG A 756 26.86 -2.75 4.53
C ARG A 756 25.85 -2.73 5.68
N LEU A 757 24.69 -2.10 5.48
CA LEU A 757 23.58 -2.15 6.43
C LEU A 757 23.08 -3.59 6.64
N CYS A 758 22.88 -4.34 5.55
CA CYS A 758 22.48 -5.74 5.61
C CYS A 758 23.46 -6.58 6.44
N TRP A 759 24.77 -6.47 6.18
CA TRP A 759 25.80 -7.19 6.92
C TRP A 759 25.84 -6.78 8.39
N THR A 760 25.73 -5.48 8.68
CA THR A 760 25.67 -5.00 10.07
C THR A 760 24.51 -5.63 10.86
N VAL A 761 23.33 -5.76 10.25
CA VAL A 761 22.18 -6.42 10.88
C VAL A 761 22.39 -7.94 11.02
N GLU A 762 23.09 -8.58 10.09
CA GLU A 762 23.46 -9.99 10.19
C GLU A 762 24.41 -10.24 11.36
N ASP A 763 25.50 -9.48 11.41
CA ASP A 763 26.54 -9.60 12.44
C ASP A 763 25.97 -9.36 13.85
N GLU A 764 25.09 -8.37 14.01
CA GLU A 764 24.49 -8.01 15.31
C GLU A 764 23.45 -9.00 15.85
N LEU A 765 22.96 -9.92 15.00
CA LEU A 765 21.87 -10.84 15.33
C LEU A 765 22.26 -12.32 15.21
N GLU A 766 23.49 -12.63 14.80
CA GLU A 766 23.96 -14.02 14.58
C GLU A 766 23.77 -14.90 15.82
N ASP A 767 24.20 -14.42 16.99
CA ASP A 767 24.13 -15.17 18.25
C ASP A 767 22.68 -15.38 18.76
N PHE A 768 21.76 -14.49 18.38
CA PHE A 768 20.38 -14.48 18.85
C PHE A 768 19.51 -15.52 18.14
N GLU A 769 19.83 -15.89 16.88
CA GLU A 769 19.00 -16.81 16.09
C GLU A 769 18.91 -18.24 16.69
N GLU A 770 19.86 -18.65 17.52
CA GLU A 770 19.86 -19.96 18.19
C GLU A 770 18.78 -20.07 19.29
N GLU A 771 18.48 -18.98 19.99
CA GLU A 771 17.45 -18.95 21.05
C GLU A 771 16.03 -19.19 20.47
N LEU A 772 15.81 -18.80 19.20
CA LEU A 772 14.57 -19.04 18.46
C LEU A 772 14.31 -20.52 18.12
N LYS A 773 15.17 -21.46 18.55
CA LYS A 773 14.99 -22.90 18.30
C LYS A 773 14.43 -23.67 19.50
N ILE A 774 14.35 -23.08 20.69
CA ILE A 774 13.88 -23.75 21.93
C ILE A 774 12.41 -24.20 21.77
N LYS A 775 12.06 -25.45 22.05
CA LYS A 775 10.65 -25.92 21.99
C LYS A 775 10.07 -26.01 23.39
N ARG A 776 8.99 -25.29 23.68
CA ARG A 776 8.25 -25.38 24.94
C ARG A 776 7.06 -26.34 24.82
N LYS A 777 6.66 -26.96 25.93
CA LYS A 777 5.50 -27.85 26.01
C LYS A 777 4.27 -27.01 26.39
N PHE A 778 3.13 -27.31 25.78
CA PHE A 778 1.85 -26.67 26.08
C PHE A 778 0.74 -27.72 26.09
N ASP A 779 -0.19 -27.60 27.04
CA ASP A 779 -1.30 -28.52 27.19
C ASP A 779 -2.57 -27.97 26.52
N TYR A 780 -2.90 -28.50 25.33
CA TYR A 780 -4.10 -28.11 24.60
C TYR A 780 -5.41 -28.64 25.21
N ASP A 781 -5.35 -29.58 26.16
CA ASP A 781 -6.56 -29.96 26.90
C ASP A 781 -7.11 -28.81 27.73
N SER A 782 -6.24 -27.88 28.19
CA SER A 782 -6.65 -26.68 28.93
C SER A 782 -7.56 -25.73 28.14
N LEU A 783 -7.58 -25.83 26.80
CA LEU A 783 -8.39 -24.98 25.92
C LEU A 783 -9.74 -25.60 25.53
N LYS A 784 -10.01 -26.85 25.94
CA LYS A 784 -11.25 -27.56 25.61
C LYS A 784 -12.43 -27.13 26.47
N SER A 785 -13.63 -27.17 25.91
CA SER A 785 -14.88 -26.94 26.65
C SER A 785 -15.26 -28.13 27.54
N GLY A 786 -14.79 -29.32 27.19
CA GLY A 786 -15.21 -30.57 27.85
C GLY A 786 -16.52 -31.13 27.32
N VAL A 787 -17.08 -30.57 26.24
CA VAL A 787 -18.31 -31.09 25.61
C VAL A 787 -18.05 -32.45 24.97
N GLU A 788 -18.92 -33.42 25.26
CA GLU A 788 -18.86 -34.74 24.64
C GLU A 788 -19.32 -34.71 23.18
N TYR A 789 -18.65 -35.49 22.34
CA TYR A 789 -19.00 -35.63 20.93
C TYR A 789 -18.93 -37.09 20.47
N THR A 790 -19.73 -37.43 19.46
CA THR A 790 -19.85 -38.78 18.94
C THR A 790 -18.69 -39.13 17.99
N ASN A 791 -18.41 -40.44 17.85
CA ASN A 791 -17.48 -40.95 16.83
C ASN A 791 -17.86 -40.50 15.41
N SER A 792 -19.16 -40.44 15.11
CA SER A 792 -19.66 -39.98 13.80
C SER A 792 -19.27 -38.53 13.52
N GLN A 793 -19.44 -37.63 14.50
CA GLN A 793 -18.99 -36.24 14.41
C GLN A 793 -17.47 -36.18 14.21
N TYR A 794 -16.70 -36.88 15.04
CA TYR A 794 -15.24 -36.90 14.95
C TYR A 794 -14.73 -37.33 13.56
N TYR A 795 -15.20 -38.47 13.04
CA TYR A 795 -14.76 -38.96 11.73
C TYR A 795 -15.27 -38.09 10.56
N GLY A 796 -16.46 -37.50 10.69
CA GLY A 796 -16.99 -36.53 9.72
C GLY A 796 -16.13 -35.28 9.59
N ILE A 797 -15.76 -34.68 10.72
CA ILE A 797 -14.87 -33.50 10.77
C ILE A 797 -13.45 -33.84 10.35
N ARG A 798 -12.93 -35.01 10.76
CA ARG A 798 -11.59 -35.49 10.36
C ARG A 798 -11.42 -35.56 8.84
N SER A 799 -12.48 -35.90 8.09
CA SER A 799 -12.42 -35.91 6.63
C SER A 799 -12.17 -34.51 6.07
N ILE A 800 -12.96 -33.52 6.52
CA ILE A 800 -12.85 -32.12 6.11
C ILE A 800 -11.47 -31.56 6.47
N PHE A 801 -10.98 -31.84 7.68
CA PHE A 801 -9.66 -31.43 8.14
C PHE A 801 -8.53 -32.05 7.30
N LYS A 802 -8.63 -33.30 6.87
CA LYS A 802 -7.63 -33.93 5.97
C LYS A 802 -7.58 -33.24 4.61
N ASP A 803 -8.72 -32.83 4.08
CA ASP A 803 -8.79 -32.10 2.80
C ASP A 803 -8.18 -30.71 2.94
N TYR A 804 -8.43 -30.02 4.06
CA TYR A 804 -7.74 -28.77 4.40
C TYR A 804 -6.22 -28.95 4.46
N LEU A 805 -5.72 -29.98 5.16
CA LEU A 805 -4.28 -30.25 5.21
C LEU A 805 -3.66 -30.55 3.84
N ARG A 806 -4.45 -31.07 2.89
CA ARG A 806 -4.02 -31.29 1.50
C ARG A 806 -3.95 -29.96 0.75
N PHE A 807 -4.96 -29.11 0.89
CA PHE A 807 -4.98 -27.76 0.32
C PHE A 807 -3.84 -26.89 0.87
N ALA A 808 -3.64 -26.88 2.19
CA ALA A 808 -2.57 -26.14 2.86
C ALA A 808 -1.18 -26.58 2.38
N ARG A 809 -0.96 -27.89 2.21
CA ARG A 809 0.28 -28.44 1.63
C ARG A 809 0.47 -28.04 0.16
N GLY A 810 -0.58 -28.12 -0.66
CA GLY A 810 -0.54 -27.69 -2.06
C GLY A 810 -0.22 -26.20 -2.24
N ASN A 811 -0.71 -25.35 -1.32
CA ASN A 811 -0.43 -23.91 -1.29
C ASN A 811 0.93 -23.54 -0.70
N ALA A 812 1.52 -24.39 0.15
CA ALA A 812 2.89 -24.21 0.62
C ALA A 812 3.91 -24.52 -0.49
N ILE A 813 3.66 -25.55 -1.32
CA ILE A 813 4.53 -25.96 -2.44
C ILE A 813 4.56 -24.91 -3.56
N HIS A 814 3.43 -24.24 -3.84
CA HIS A 814 3.38 -23.12 -4.78
C HIS A 814 4.14 -21.86 -4.31
N SER A 815 4.60 -21.79 -3.06
CA SER A 815 5.48 -20.70 -2.60
C SER A 815 6.94 -20.86 -3.02
N GLY A 816 7.35 -22.07 -3.45
CA GLY A 816 8.72 -22.38 -3.87
C GLY A 816 8.95 -22.25 -5.38
N ASN A 817 7.93 -22.56 -6.20
CA ASN A 817 8.03 -22.54 -7.65
C ASN A 817 7.61 -21.17 -8.19
N GLY A 818 8.58 -20.43 -8.75
CA GLY A 818 8.38 -19.16 -9.45
C GLY A 818 7.65 -19.33 -10.79
N ASN A 819 6.48 -19.96 -10.78
CA ASN A 819 5.60 -19.93 -11.94
C ASN A 819 5.00 -18.52 -12.06
N ASN A 820 5.10 -17.97 -13.26
CA ASN A 820 4.68 -16.65 -13.74
C ASN A 820 3.17 -16.34 -13.61
N ASN A 821 2.48 -16.84 -12.59
CA ASN A 821 1.14 -16.37 -12.27
C ASN A 821 1.28 -15.01 -11.58
N LYS A 822 0.69 -13.99 -12.21
CA LYS A 822 0.54 -12.61 -11.74
C LYS A 822 -0.36 -12.49 -10.49
N GLU A 823 -0.27 -13.44 -9.57
CA GLU A 823 -1.06 -13.44 -8.35
C GLU A 823 -0.32 -12.61 -7.30
N THR A 824 -0.93 -11.51 -6.87
CA THR A 824 -0.33 -10.64 -5.87
C THR A 824 -0.40 -11.30 -4.47
N GLY A 825 0.40 -10.81 -3.52
CA GLY A 825 0.30 -11.27 -2.13
C GLY A 825 -1.09 -11.04 -1.51
N ALA A 826 -1.81 -10.00 -1.97
CA ALA A 826 -3.18 -9.72 -1.58
C ALA A 826 -4.17 -10.76 -2.15
N ASP A 827 -4.07 -11.07 -3.45
CA ASP A 827 -4.89 -12.11 -4.09
C ASP A 827 -4.74 -13.46 -3.35
N ARG A 828 -3.51 -13.81 -2.95
CA ARG A 828 -3.25 -15.03 -2.18
C ARG A 828 -3.88 -15.02 -0.78
N LYS A 829 -3.85 -13.89 -0.07
CA LYS A 829 -4.45 -13.77 1.27
C LYS A 829 -5.97 -13.92 1.19
N GLU A 830 -6.58 -13.23 0.22
CA GLU A 830 -8.00 -13.32 -0.07
C GLU A 830 -8.41 -14.75 -0.46
N ARG A 831 -7.61 -15.41 -1.30
CA ARG A 831 -7.79 -16.82 -1.67
C ARG A 831 -7.86 -17.76 -0.47
N ILE A 832 -6.93 -17.59 0.48
CA ILE A 832 -6.87 -18.40 1.70
C ILE A 832 -8.11 -18.11 2.56
N ALA A 833 -8.49 -16.84 2.72
CA ALA A 833 -9.66 -16.45 3.49
C ALA A 833 -10.96 -17.05 2.91
N LEU A 834 -11.15 -17.00 1.59
CA LEU A 834 -12.31 -17.61 0.93
C LEU A 834 -12.35 -19.13 1.10
N TYR A 835 -11.19 -19.80 1.07
CA TYR A 835 -11.13 -21.24 1.32
C TYR A 835 -11.41 -21.59 2.79
N GLN A 836 -10.88 -20.81 3.74
CA GLN A 836 -11.19 -20.96 5.16
C GLN A 836 -12.68 -20.76 5.42
N GLU A 837 -13.30 -19.76 4.80
CA GLU A 837 -14.75 -19.56 4.88
C GLU A 837 -15.53 -20.77 4.33
N SER A 838 -15.12 -21.31 3.17
CA SER A 838 -15.72 -22.51 2.59
C SER A 838 -15.57 -23.74 3.50
N MET A 839 -14.38 -23.95 4.07
CA MET A 839 -14.14 -25.01 5.04
C MET A 839 -15.04 -24.85 6.26
N PHE A 840 -15.13 -23.63 6.79
CA PHE A 840 -15.94 -23.32 7.96
C PHE A 840 -17.42 -23.63 7.72
N ARG A 841 -17.95 -23.27 6.55
CA ARG A 841 -19.30 -23.65 6.10
C ARG A 841 -19.46 -25.18 6.04
N ASN A 842 -18.48 -25.90 5.48
CA ASN A 842 -18.51 -27.37 5.40
C ASN A 842 -18.44 -28.06 6.77
N LEU A 843 -17.74 -27.48 7.75
CA LEU A 843 -17.74 -27.97 9.13
C LEU A 843 -19.13 -27.84 9.74
N HIS A 844 -19.79 -26.70 9.53
CA HIS A 844 -21.16 -26.46 9.99
C HIS A 844 -22.21 -27.36 9.35
N ASP A 845 -21.98 -27.87 8.14
CA ASP A 845 -22.83 -28.92 7.56
C ASP A 845 -22.79 -30.23 8.34
N LYS A 846 -21.70 -30.49 9.09
CA LYS A 846 -21.54 -31.70 9.90
C LYS A 846 -21.94 -31.48 11.35
N CYS A 847 -21.57 -30.35 11.96
CA CYS A 847 -21.91 -29.99 13.33
C CYS A 847 -22.19 -28.49 13.43
N SER A 848 -23.36 -28.06 13.90
CA SER A 848 -23.64 -26.61 13.99
C SER A 848 -23.04 -25.94 15.22
N ASN A 849 -22.56 -26.70 16.21
CA ASN A 849 -22.06 -26.18 17.48
C ASN A 849 -20.54 -25.97 17.45
N ASP A 850 -20.09 -24.75 17.73
CA ASP A 850 -18.68 -24.35 17.67
C ASP A 850 -17.82 -25.02 18.76
N ASP A 851 -18.38 -25.30 19.94
CA ASP A 851 -17.63 -25.92 21.03
C ASP A 851 -17.20 -27.36 20.68
N VAL A 852 -18.14 -28.12 20.12
CA VAL A 852 -17.89 -29.49 19.62
C VAL A 852 -16.87 -29.47 18.48
N LEU A 853 -17.00 -28.55 17.52
CA LEU A 853 -16.08 -28.44 16.40
C LEU A 853 -14.65 -28.09 16.87
N CYS A 854 -14.54 -27.13 17.78
CA CYS A 854 -13.27 -26.69 18.35
C CYS A 854 -12.59 -27.83 19.13
N ASP A 855 -13.32 -28.54 20.00
CA ASP A 855 -12.76 -29.65 20.79
C ASP A 855 -12.31 -30.82 19.90
N ILE A 856 -13.07 -31.18 18.86
CA ILE A 856 -12.65 -32.19 17.87
C ILE A 856 -11.37 -31.76 17.14
N LEU A 857 -11.27 -30.51 16.72
CA LEU A 857 -10.07 -30.03 16.03
C LEU A 857 -8.86 -29.94 16.96
N LEU A 858 -9.03 -29.54 18.22
CA LEU A 858 -7.99 -29.61 19.24
C LEU A 858 -7.47 -31.04 19.38
N ASP A 859 -8.36 -32.04 19.50
CA ASP A 859 -7.97 -33.45 19.60
C ASP A 859 -7.28 -34.00 18.34
N LEU A 860 -7.68 -33.54 17.15
CA LEU A 860 -7.01 -33.86 15.89
C LEU A 860 -5.62 -33.21 15.79
N CYS A 861 -5.45 -32.01 16.33
CA CYS A 861 -4.21 -31.22 16.25
C CYS A 861 -3.20 -31.56 17.35
N LYS A 862 -3.60 -32.12 18.50
CA LYS A 862 -2.69 -32.53 19.60
C LYS A 862 -1.53 -33.41 19.15
N LYS A 863 -1.77 -34.29 18.17
CA LYS A 863 -0.74 -35.20 17.63
C LYS A 863 0.14 -34.58 16.55
N ASN A 864 -0.18 -33.35 16.12
CA ASN A 864 0.56 -32.62 15.10
C ASN A 864 0.51 -31.10 15.37
N ALA A 865 1.45 -30.62 16.20
CA ALA A 865 1.57 -29.21 16.59
C ALA A 865 1.59 -28.23 15.40
N SER A 866 1.97 -28.67 14.19
CA SER A 866 1.95 -27.83 12.98
C SER A 866 0.54 -27.50 12.47
N SER A 867 -0.49 -28.15 12.99
CA SER A 867 -1.87 -28.04 12.49
C SER A 867 -2.82 -27.21 13.37
N ILE A 868 -2.41 -26.84 14.59
CA ILE A 868 -3.23 -26.05 15.51
C ILE A 868 -3.61 -24.66 14.96
N ALA A 869 -2.83 -24.14 14.02
CA ALA A 869 -3.11 -22.86 13.37
C ALA A 869 -4.55 -22.77 12.85
N ILE A 870 -5.11 -23.86 12.33
CA ILE A 870 -6.49 -23.84 11.83
C ILE A 870 -7.53 -23.63 12.93
N VAL A 871 -7.23 -24.04 14.17
CA VAL A 871 -8.13 -23.85 15.31
C VAL A 871 -8.22 -22.37 15.63
N TRP A 872 -7.09 -21.68 15.69
CA TRP A 872 -7.05 -20.22 15.85
C TRP A 872 -7.74 -19.47 14.70
N GLU A 873 -7.50 -19.87 13.46
CA GLU A 873 -8.09 -19.20 12.30
C GLU A 873 -9.63 -19.34 12.25
N LEU A 874 -10.19 -20.46 12.72
CA LEU A 874 -11.63 -20.75 12.62
C LEU A 874 -12.41 -20.51 13.92
N PHE A 875 -11.79 -20.67 15.09
CA PHE A 875 -12.46 -20.70 16.40
C PHE A 875 -11.83 -19.76 17.42
N HIS A 876 -11.16 -18.68 16.98
CA HIS A 876 -10.57 -17.66 17.86
C HIS A 876 -11.60 -17.07 18.84
N ASP A 877 -12.83 -16.78 18.39
CA ASP A 877 -13.91 -16.28 19.27
C ASP A 877 -14.23 -17.27 20.40
N THR A 878 -14.33 -18.56 20.07
CA THR A 878 -14.60 -19.64 21.04
C THR A 878 -13.47 -19.76 22.05
N LEU A 879 -12.21 -19.72 21.59
CA LEU A 879 -11.04 -19.80 22.46
C LEU A 879 -10.96 -18.62 23.43
N ILE A 880 -11.14 -17.39 22.94
CA ILE A 880 -11.10 -16.18 23.78
C ILE A 880 -12.22 -16.18 24.82
N LYS A 881 -13.44 -16.57 24.43
CA LYS A 881 -14.56 -16.69 25.37
C LYS A 881 -14.21 -17.63 26.53
N ARG A 882 -13.65 -18.80 26.24
CA ARG A 882 -13.26 -19.79 27.27
C ARG A 882 -12.14 -19.28 28.18
N LEU A 883 -11.14 -18.62 27.61
CA LEU A 883 -10.06 -18.02 28.39
C LEU A 883 -10.60 -16.94 29.35
N LEU A 884 -11.50 -16.07 28.87
CA LEU A 884 -12.14 -15.06 29.72
C LEU A 884 -12.95 -15.70 30.85
N GLU A 885 -13.76 -16.73 30.56
CA GLU A 885 -14.52 -17.48 31.58
C GLU A 885 -13.60 -18.11 32.63
N ARG A 886 -12.49 -18.73 32.21
CA ARG A 886 -11.50 -19.35 33.09
C ARG A 886 -10.77 -18.34 33.99
N HIS A 887 -10.55 -17.12 33.51
CA HIS A 887 -9.86 -16.05 34.22
C HIS A 887 -10.81 -15.03 34.85
N ASN A 888 -12.09 -15.38 35.05
CA ASN A 888 -13.11 -14.51 35.64
C ASN A 888 -13.21 -13.12 34.99
N GLY A 889 -12.98 -13.03 33.68
CA GLY A 889 -13.01 -11.79 32.91
C GLY A 889 -11.80 -10.88 33.09
N MET A 890 -10.73 -11.31 33.77
CA MET A 890 -9.53 -10.48 33.96
C MET A 890 -8.59 -10.53 32.76
N VAL A 891 -8.08 -9.37 32.35
CA VAL A 891 -7.19 -9.22 31.18
C VAL A 891 -6.04 -8.28 31.50
N HIS A 892 -4.80 -8.66 31.20
CA HIS A 892 -3.63 -7.80 31.30
C HIS A 892 -3.60 -6.74 30.19
N SER A 893 -3.31 -5.49 30.56
CA SER A 893 -3.07 -4.38 29.64
C SER A 893 -1.82 -3.61 30.07
N LEU A 894 -0.88 -3.38 29.13
CA LEU A 894 0.37 -2.67 29.42
C LEU A 894 0.22 -1.20 29.05
N VAL A 895 -0.09 -0.37 30.05
CA VAL A 895 -0.41 1.04 29.85
C VAL A 895 0.81 1.90 30.09
N GLN A 896 1.01 2.92 29.24
CA GLN A 896 2.12 3.86 29.39
C GLN A 896 2.00 4.60 30.73
N ASP A 897 3.07 4.59 31.52
CA ASP A 897 3.16 5.24 32.83
C ASP A 897 4.61 5.69 33.06
N GLU A 898 4.82 6.95 33.42
CA GLU A 898 6.16 7.52 33.65
C GLU A 898 6.95 6.78 34.74
N ASN A 899 6.25 6.11 35.66
CA ASN A 899 6.82 5.31 36.74
C ASN A 899 6.77 3.79 36.47
N GLY A 900 6.38 3.37 35.26
CA GLY A 900 6.27 1.97 34.87
C GLY A 900 7.59 1.20 34.95
N ASP A 901 7.56 -0.05 35.35
CA ASP A 901 8.75 -0.91 35.51
C ASP A 901 9.20 -1.60 34.21
N ILE A 902 8.39 -1.52 33.15
CA ILE A 902 8.67 -2.12 31.85
C ILE A 902 9.15 -1.01 30.91
N GLU A 903 10.37 -1.12 30.40
CA GLU A 903 10.90 -0.20 29.38
C GLU A 903 10.73 -0.82 27.99
N TYR A 904 10.03 -0.10 27.11
CA TYR A 904 9.87 -0.49 25.72
C TYR A 904 9.85 0.77 24.88
N ASP A 905 10.68 0.81 23.85
CA ASP A 905 10.65 1.89 22.87
C ASP A 905 10.88 3.30 23.47
N GLY A 906 11.79 3.40 24.45
CA GLY A 906 12.08 4.65 25.17
C GLY A 906 10.92 5.16 26.04
N LYS A 907 9.85 4.39 26.18
CA LYS A 907 8.69 4.65 27.04
C LYS A 907 8.65 3.64 28.18
N ARG A 908 7.96 4.02 29.26
CA ARG A 908 7.76 3.18 30.43
C ARG A 908 6.30 2.74 30.51
N PHE A 909 6.09 1.48 30.87
CA PHE A 909 4.77 0.85 30.95
C PHE A 909 4.61 0.12 32.28
N LYS A 910 3.37 0.02 32.73
CA LYS A 910 2.96 -0.80 33.87
C LYS A 910 1.93 -1.83 33.41
N ASP A 911 1.93 -2.99 34.06
CA ASP A 911 0.93 -4.03 33.88
C ASP A 911 -0.31 -3.74 34.74
N VAL A 912 -1.48 -3.66 34.11
CA VAL A 912 -2.77 -3.41 34.76
C VAL A 912 -3.75 -4.53 34.41
N LEU A 913 -4.48 -5.03 35.41
CA LEU A 913 -5.58 -5.97 35.20
C LEU A 913 -6.90 -5.21 34.97
N VAL A 914 -7.51 -5.42 33.81
CA VAL A 914 -8.80 -4.87 33.42
C VAL A 914 -9.88 -5.93 33.66
N ASP A 915 -10.94 -5.57 34.40
CA ASP A 915 -12.09 -6.44 34.67
C ASP A 915 -13.17 -6.26 33.60
N MET A 916 -13.32 -7.27 32.73
CA MET A 916 -14.30 -7.26 31.64
C MET A 916 -15.75 -7.46 32.10
N ASN A 917 -15.99 -7.80 33.38
CA ASN A 917 -17.33 -7.94 33.95
C ASN A 917 -17.81 -6.66 34.64
N SER A 918 -16.93 -5.66 34.82
CA SER A 918 -17.30 -4.37 35.38
C SER A 918 -18.25 -3.65 34.40
N LYS A 919 -19.51 -3.48 34.82
CA LYS A 919 -20.47 -2.64 34.11
C LYS A 919 -20.16 -1.20 34.47
N GLU A 920 -19.50 -0.46 33.60
CA GLU A 920 -19.73 0.98 33.53
C GLU A 920 -21.03 1.21 32.76
N ASP A 921 -21.91 2.03 33.32
CA ASP A 921 -23.28 2.29 32.86
C ASP A 921 -23.32 2.72 31.39
N ALA A 922 -23.62 1.76 30.51
CA ALA A 922 -23.79 1.96 29.07
C ALA A 922 -25.22 2.41 28.70
N ASP A 923 -25.82 3.29 29.50
CA ASP A 923 -27.17 3.84 29.25
C ASP A 923 -27.19 5.35 28.91
N ASP A 924 -26.07 6.06 28.93
CA ASP A 924 -25.99 7.45 28.46
C ASP A 924 -25.09 7.57 27.23
N CYS A 925 -25.57 7.10 26.07
CA CYS A 925 -25.22 7.57 24.71
C CYS A 925 -25.91 6.70 23.65
N ILE A 926 -27.24 6.72 23.62
CA ILE A 926 -28.01 6.47 22.39
C ILE A 926 -28.83 7.72 22.15
N GLU A 927 -28.25 8.66 21.41
CA GLU A 927 -28.90 9.49 20.39
C GLU A 927 -27.90 9.81 19.29
#